data_AF-A0A956AZ85-F1
#
_entry.id   AF-A0A956AZ85-F1
#
_cell.length_a   1.000
_cell.length_b   1.000
_cell.length_c   1.000
_cell.angle_alpha   90.00
_cell.angle_beta   90.00
_cell.angle_gamma   90.00
#
_symmetry.space_group_name_H-M   'P 1'
#
loop_
_entity.id
_entity.type
_entity.pdbx_description
1 polymer ?
#
loop_
_entity_poly.entity_id
_entity_poly.type
_entity_poly.pdbx_seq_one_letter_code
_entity_poly.pdbx_strand_id
1 'polypeptide(L)'
;MGALALAGLLTTTPAVAQITNFSADVHTAIDRGLDFAANQDWFTDGCPPAAHGDATGLITLALLEKRADASQNALSVGYADANAVDQARADAGIAFIVNRVAASAANDFQAYQDGADLMALSVYYRTGGPDQAGALSAIHQLVDRILPNQGAHGYWCYTNGACMDSSTTQLVMAGLAAARGVFLDTGDAARLADLNQATLNARNAYIANGAAGDLEPMLEVGHPYNVGQAALSLQQSTSGIWSQLAGGADVNDPNVQAYMRWVYNRYQFSAWTANGGWATSRYYYMWAFEKAMTYIENSGVVPAPGSLAPVDMGTLAPAAAPAYANRQTHLDPATSPRAANFGPEGAGYYADPNEQPRWYFDLARTLLDEQDAAGQFTPPQGSWNVCSAQAYAILILARSVGGGCIDSDGDGICDDEDNCVDVPNPDQGDGDGDGIGDACDDDPVPGHDVCCMVCGVDVITSAEQCGLAGGVQVDDELCCPEVCCARPDGSHQIMEAAACLLSGEVVALAECQDKPDDVCCQQPDGSVVTVSARACGLAGGQAIDVEVCENVCCHGEGGYQVTVAGQCHGDAVDAALCEPVCCEDADGAAQVVPAGACEGAPHPARVCEEICCTDREGQVGTATRLACERRGGREAPAEWCAEPICCQYRDGSTATVTPGECAGGQGVQAPAEACAQVCCVLPDGQAVTQSQSWCARNGGQPGAEARCDQVCCQIGDQAQTTTPRECEGSGGQVVPSEWCAPAVCCLLRDGTAATLGEAECAEARGMAAEPALCEAVCCELEGVTQTLPAIQCDRAGGARLDAAACEALCCALPDGSREPLSADECAARRGEPAPAEWCQEAVCCSLPDGHVVSLPADRCEAQDGRITEPALCVEVCCETRAGAGYLPQGQCVDRGGVVVDAPRCDADVCCVLVDGSQAVLSADACQARSGREIDLAECRAMPDQIDRGLSSDGDAGVGNGNGGNSSDDGGCAVDPGAPAPTGWVWLGLLALGVRRRRR
;
A
#
# COMPACT_ATOMS: atom_id res chain seq x y z
N MET A 1 6.80 -58.32 -18.38
CA MET A 1 5.34 -58.23 -18.38
C MET A 1 4.95 -57.32 -17.24
N GLY A 2 4.31 -56.20 -17.61
CA GLY A 2 3.65 -55.13 -16.84
C GLY A 2 3.83 -54.99 -15.32
N ALA A 3 4.29 -53.82 -14.90
CA ALA A 3 3.85 -53.18 -13.67
C ALA A 3 3.55 -51.70 -13.99
N LEU A 4 2.29 -51.30 -13.82
CA LEU A 4 1.83 -49.91 -13.83
C LEU A 4 2.35 -49.22 -12.56
N ALA A 5 2.92 -48.02 -12.71
CA ALA A 5 3.05 -47.07 -11.61
C ALA A 5 1.82 -46.15 -11.61
N LEU A 6 1.06 -46.16 -10.51
CA LEU A 6 0.13 -45.09 -10.19
C LEU A 6 0.97 -43.94 -9.60
N ALA A 7 1.01 -42.80 -10.28
CA ALA A 7 1.42 -41.55 -9.68
C ALA A 7 0.24 -41.01 -8.87
N GLY A 8 0.38 -40.99 -7.54
CA GLY A 8 -0.49 -40.19 -6.68
C GLY A 8 0.02 -38.76 -6.69
N LEU A 9 -0.78 -37.84 -7.23
CA LEU A 9 -0.57 -36.41 -7.05
C LEU A 9 -0.73 -36.10 -5.56
N LEU A 10 0.36 -35.71 -4.90
CA LEU A 10 0.32 -34.91 -3.68
C LEU A 10 0.08 -33.47 -4.13
N THR A 11 -1.15 -33.00 -3.95
CA THR A 11 -1.42 -31.56 -3.94
C THR A 11 -1.01 -31.05 -2.56
N THR A 12 0.08 -30.29 -2.48
CA THR A 12 0.38 -29.46 -1.32
C THR A 12 -0.64 -28.32 -1.31
N THR A 13 -1.39 -28.20 -0.22
CA THR A 13 -2.21 -27.01 0.06
C THR A 13 -1.29 -25.94 0.65
N PRO A 14 -1.25 -24.70 0.11
CA PRO A 14 -0.51 -23.61 0.73
C PRO A 14 -1.05 -23.33 2.14
N ALA A 15 -0.19 -22.81 3.03
CA ALA A 15 -0.59 -22.37 4.36
C ALA A 15 -1.75 -21.36 4.24
N VAL A 16 -2.87 -21.63 4.91
CA VAL A 16 -4.02 -20.75 4.90
C VAL A 16 -3.72 -19.56 5.79
N ALA A 17 -3.73 -18.37 5.20
CA ALA A 17 -3.61 -17.10 5.92
C ALA A 17 -4.60 -17.03 7.09
N GLN A 18 -4.09 -16.76 8.30
CA GLN A 18 -4.87 -16.85 9.53
C GLN A 18 -5.89 -15.70 9.64
N ILE A 19 -7.13 -16.03 10.02
CA ILE A 19 -8.19 -15.07 10.31
C ILE A 19 -8.41 -15.05 11.82
N THR A 20 -8.05 -13.95 12.47
CA THR A 20 -8.26 -13.75 13.91
C THR A 20 -9.59 -13.04 14.15
N ASN A 21 -10.08 -13.06 15.39
CA ASN A 21 -11.23 -12.24 15.80
C ASN A 21 -10.99 -10.74 15.51
N PHE A 22 -9.75 -10.29 15.61
CA PHE A 22 -9.38 -8.91 15.37
C PHE A 22 -9.38 -8.59 13.88
N SER A 23 -8.70 -9.41 13.07
CA SER A 23 -8.60 -9.19 11.64
C SER A 23 -9.96 -9.29 10.93
N ALA A 24 -10.86 -10.14 11.45
CA ALA A 24 -12.26 -10.24 11.04
C ALA A 24 -13.09 -9.00 11.41
N ASP A 25 -12.90 -8.44 12.62
CA ASP A 25 -13.60 -7.21 13.02
C ASP A 25 -13.13 -6.01 12.20
N VAL A 26 -11.81 -5.91 11.95
CA VAL A 26 -11.24 -4.88 11.09
C VAL A 26 -11.81 -4.98 9.67
N HIS A 27 -11.85 -6.19 9.10
CA HIS A 27 -12.44 -6.42 7.77
C HIS A 27 -13.93 -6.03 7.74
N THR A 28 -14.70 -6.46 8.75
CA THR A 28 -16.12 -6.11 8.88
C THR A 28 -16.33 -4.60 9.01
N ALA A 29 -15.45 -3.91 9.74
CA ALA A 29 -15.53 -2.46 9.90
C ALA A 29 -15.26 -1.71 8.60
N ILE A 30 -14.31 -2.18 7.79
CA ILE A 30 -14.04 -1.64 6.45
C ILE A 30 -15.28 -1.78 5.57
N ASP A 31 -15.86 -2.98 5.49
CA ASP A 31 -17.04 -3.25 4.66
C ASP A 31 -18.26 -2.43 5.07
N ARG A 32 -18.60 -2.42 6.36
CA ARG A 32 -19.69 -1.58 6.89
C ARG A 32 -19.44 -0.11 6.59
N GLY A 33 -18.19 0.31 6.67
CA GLY A 33 -17.81 1.69 6.43
C GLY A 33 -17.96 2.12 4.97
N LEU A 34 -17.61 1.24 4.03
CA LEU A 34 -17.77 1.46 2.59
C LEU A 34 -19.24 1.36 2.17
N ASP A 35 -20.01 0.44 2.76
CA ASP A 35 -21.46 0.35 2.54
C ASP A 35 -22.20 1.58 3.07
N PHE A 36 -21.79 2.11 4.23
CA PHE A 36 -22.30 3.39 4.73
C PHE A 36 -22.05 4.51 3.70
N ALA A 37 -20.82 4.62 3.18
CA ALA A 37 -20.48 5.63 2.17
C ALA A 37 -21.29 5.48 0.88
N ALA A 38 -21.50 4.24 0.41
CA ALA A 38 -22.32 3.94 -0.75
C ALA A 38 -23.79 4.35 -0.54
N ASN A 39 -24.34 4.10 0.67
CA ASN A 39 -25.70 4.52 1.03
C ASN A 39 -25.88 6.04 1.14
N GLN A 40 -24.80 6.81 1.16
CA GLN A 40 -24.83 8.28 1.10
C GLN A 40 -24.58 8.82 -0.31
N ASP A 41 -24.49 7.95 -1.32
CA ASP A 41 -24.20 8.28 -2.72
C ASP A 41 -22.86 9.00 -2.95
N TRP A 42 -21.90 8.89 -2.02
CA TRP A 42 -20.64 9.64 -2.07
C TRP A 42 -19.72 9.30 -3.24
N PHE A 43 -19.83 8.10 -3.80
CA PHE A 43 -19.09 7.73 -5.01
C PHE A 43 -19.69 8.35 -6.28
N THR A 44 -21.01 8.59 -6.30
CA THR A 44 -21.72 9.03 -7.51
C THR A 44 -21.92 10.55 -7.51
N ASP A 45 -22.41 11.09 -6.40
CA ASP A 45 -22.77 12.50 -6.24
C ASP A 45 -21.65 13.34 -5.61
N GLY A 46 -20.58 12.66 -5.19
CA GLY A 46 -19.46 13.24 -4.47
C GLY A 46 -19.73 13.45 -2.98
N CYS A 47 -18.66 13.67 -2.24
CA CYS A 47 -18.75 13.96 -0.82
C CYS A 47 -19.25 15.39 -0.55
N PRO A 48 -20.02 15.62 0.53
CA PRO A 48 -20.50 16.95 0.87
C PRO A 48 -19.34 17.95 0.99
N PRO A 49 -19.41 19.13 0.35
CA PRO A 49 -18.29 20.07 0.37
C PRO A 49 -18.00 20.56 1.79
N ALA A 50 -16.71 20.66 2.12
CA ALA A 50 -16.24 21.17 3.40
C ALA A 50 -15.18 22.27 3.20
N ALA A 51 -14.70 22.87 4.31
CA ALA A 51 -13.72 23.95 4.25
C ALA A 51 -12.38 23.52 3.62
N HIS A 52 -12.10 22.22 3.61
CA HIS A 52 -10.92 21.56 3.03
C HIS A 52 -11.20 20.92 1.65
N GLY A 53 -12.29 21.28 0.99
CA GLY A 53 -12.69 20.71 -0.30
C GLY A 53 -13.53 19.45 -0.15
N ASP A 54 -13.73 18.74 -1.26
CA ASP A 54 -14.54 17.53 -1.34
C ASP A 54 -13.63 16.27 -1.29
N ALA A 55 -14.00 15.34 -0.41
CA ALA A 55 -13.21 14.16 -0.07
C ALA A 55 -13.53 12.90 -0.90
N THR A 56 -14.16 13.04 -2.06
CA THR A 56 -14.49 11.91 -2.96
C THR A 56 -13.25 11.10 -3.35
N GLY A 57 -12.11 11.77 -3.60
CA GLY A 57 -10.82 11.11 -3.80
C GLY A 57 -10.43 10.19 -2.65
N LEU A 58 -10.56 10.65 -1.40
CA LEU A 58 -10.18 9.83 -0.23
C LEU A 58 -11.08 8.62 -0.05
N ILE A 59 -12.40 8.76 -0.20
CA ILE A 59 -13.31 7.62 -0.01
C ILE A 59 -13.19 6.62 -1.18
N THR A 60 -12.90 7.11 -2.39
CA THR A 60 -12.61 6.25 -3.55
C THR A 60 -11.28 5.51 -3.36
N LEU A 61 -10.25 6.18 -2.83
CA LEU A 61 -8.99 5.54 -2.45
C LEU A 61 -9.22 4.45 -1.39
N ALA A 62 -10.03 4.72 -0.37
CA ALA A 62 -10.35 3.75 0.67
C ALA A 62 -11.05 2.48 0.12
N LEU A 63 -11.85 2.63 -0.94
CA LEU A 63 -12.45 1.51 -1.65
C LEU A 63 -11.41 0.72 -2.46
N LEU A 64 -10.49 1.40 -3.14
CA LEU A 64 -9.43 0.76 -3.94
C LEU A 64 -8.38 0.06 -3.06
N GLU A 65 -8.11 0.60 -1.88
CA GLU A 65 -7.21 0.01 -0.87
C GLU A 65 -7.94 -1.01 0.04
N LYS A 66 -9.21 -1.35 -0.25
CA LYS A 66 -9.95 -2.37 0.48
C LYS A 66 -9.16 -3.69 0.47
N ARG A 67 -9.11 -4.35 1.63
CA ARG A 67 -8.46 -5.66 1.81
C ARG A 67 -9.23 -6.76 1.08
N ALA A 68 -8.52 -7.74 0.51
CA ALA A 68 -9.11 -8.86 -0.23
C ALA A 68 -10.02 -9.73 0.62
N ASP A 69 -9.60 -10.01 1.86
CA ASP A 69 -10.36 -10.80 2.81
C ASP A 69 -10.01 -10.41 4.27
N ALA A 70 -10.44 -11.24 5.21
CA ALA A 70 -10.25 -11.02 6.63
C ALA A 70 -8.89 -11.48 7.16
N SER A 71 -8.05 -12.13 6.37
CA SER A 71 -6.77 -12.69 6.80
C SER A 71 -5.72 -11.63 7.13
N GLN A 72 -4.84 -11.89 8.09
CA GLN A 72 -3.91 -10.87 8.59
C GLN A 72 -2.97 -10.29 7.52
N ASN A 73 -2.55 -11.07 6.54
CA ASN A 73 -1.70 -10.64 5.42
C ASN A 73 -2.50 -10.23 4.17
N ALA A 74 -3.83 -10.04 4.27
CA ALA A 74 -4.66 -9.67 3.14
C ALA A 74 -4.18 -8.37 2.48
N LEU A 75 -3.73 -8.49 1.23
CA LEU A 75 -3.33 -7.36 0.40
C LEU A 75 -4.53 -6.49 -0.01
N SER A 76 -4.24 -5.27 -0.45
CA SER A 76 -5.22 -4.41 -1.10
C SER A 76 -5.67 -5.02 -2.43
N VAL A 77 -6.96 -5.01 -2.70
CA VAL A 77 -7.55 -5.58 -3.91
C VAL A 77 -7.23 -4.78 -5.17
N GLY A 78 -7.14 -3.45 -5.08
CA GLY A 78 -7.05 -2.61 -6.27
C GLY A 78 -8.33 -2.67 -7.12
N TYR A 79 -8.26 -2.22 -8.38
CA TYR A 79 -9.42 -2.20 -9.28
C TYR A 79 -9.65 -3.54 -10.00
N ALA A 80 -8.62 -4.11 -10.63
CA ALA A 80 -8.77 -5.27 -11.52
C ALA A 80 -9.33 -6.49 -10.80
N ASP A 81 -8.90 -6.70 -9.55
CA ASP A 81 -9.30 -7.84 -8.73
C ASP A 81 -10.54 -7.55 -7.85
N ALA A 82 -11.09 -6.33 -7.93
CA ALA A 82 -12.31 -5.99 -7.20
C ALA A 82 -13.54 -6.68 -7.79
N ASN A 83 -14.49 -7.00 -6.92
CA ASN A 83 -15.79 -7.50 -7.36
C ASN A 83 -16.55 -6.43 -8.17
N ALA A 84 -17.52 -6.85 -8.98
CA ALA A 84 -18.25 -5.96 -9.88
C ALA A 84 -18.97 -4.79 -9.17
N VAL A 85 -19.37 -4.95 -7.90
CA VAL A 85 -20.02 -3.88 -7.12
C VAL A 85 -19.01 -2.81 -6.75
N ASP A 86 -17.84 -3.23 -6.25
CA ASP A 86 -16.76 -2.32 -5.86
C ASP A 86 -16.09 -1.68 -7.09
N GLN A 87 -15.96 -2.40 -8.21
CA GLN A 87 -15.56 -1.81 -9.50
C GLN A 87 -16.54 -0.72 -9.96
N ALA A 88 -17.84 -0.97 -9.92
CA ALA A 88 -18.85 0.02 -10.30
C ALA A 88 -18.82 1.27 -9.40
N ARG A 89 -18.60 1.08 -8.08
CA ARG A 89 -18.42 2.18 -7.12
C ARG A 89 -17.13 2.97 -7.41
N ALA A 90 -16.02 2.29 -7.68
CA ALA A 90 -14.76 2.92 -8.05
C ALA A 90 -14.89 3.71 -9.37
N ASP A 91 -15.51 3.13 -10.40
CA ASP A 91 -15.76 3.79 -11.67
C ASP A 91 -16.61 5.06 -11.51
N ALA A 92 -17.65 5.01 -10.67
CA ALA A 92 -18.45 6.19 -10.36
C ALA A 92 -17.62 7.30 -9.68
N GLY A 93 -16.82 6.93 -8.66
CA GLY A 93 -15.94 7.86 -7.96
C GLY A 93 -14.89 8.50 -8.87
N ILE A 94 -14.24 7.69 -9.71
CA ILE A 94 -13.25 8.17 -10.68
C ILE A 94 -13.89 9.06 -11.74
N ALA A 95 -15.07 8.69 -12.27
CA ALA A 95 -15.79 9.54 -13.21
C ALA A 95 -16.17 10.90 -12.59
N PHE A 96 -16.60 10.92 -11.32
CA PHE A 96 -16.87 12.16 -10.60
C PHE A 96 -15.60 13.03 -10.49
N ILE A 97 -14.48 12.43 -10.07
CA ILE A 97 -13.18 13.11 -9.93
C ILE A 97 -12.70 13.67 -11.28
N VAL A 98 -12.72 12.87 -12.35
CA VAL A 98 -12.27 13.34 -13.68
C VAL A 98 -13.13 14.50 -14.17
N ASN A 99 -14.45 14.41 -14.03
CA ASN A 99 -15.35 15.49 -14.41
C ASN A 99 -15.08 16.78 -13.61
N ARG A 100 -14.79 16.65 -12.32
CA ARG A 100 -14.41 17.78 -11.47
C ARG A 100 -13.08 18.39 -11.90
N VAL A 101 -12.05 17.57 -12.12
CA VAL A 101 -10.72 18.03 -12.57
C VAL A 101 -10.84 18.78 -13.90
N ALA A 102 -11.57 18.22 -14.86
CA ALA A 102 -11.79 18.84 -16.17
C ALA A 102 -12.62 20.14 -16.10
N ALA A 103 -13.49 20.29 -15.10
CA ALA A 103 -14.26 21.51 -14.87
C ALA A 103 -13.50 22.61 -14.11
N SER A 104 -12.44 22.24 -13.38
CA SER A 104 -11.61 23.18 -12.62
C SER A 104 -10.61 23.91 -13.51
N ALA A 105 -10.36 25.19 -13.19
CA ALA A 105 -9.31 25.94 -13.86
C ALA A 105 -7.91 25.48 -13.39
N ALA A 106 -6.89 25.68 -14.23
CA ALA A 106 -5.50 25.35 -13.87
C ALA A 106 -5.00 26.11 -12.62
N ASN A 107 -5.59 27.26 -12.31
CA ASN A 107 -5.29 28.06 -11.12
C ASN A 107 -6.33 27.88 -10.00
N ASP A 108 -7.03 26.74 -9.95
CA ASP A 108 -7.98 26.37 -8.88
C ASP A 108 -7.39 25.26 -8.00
N PHE A 109 -6.12 25.42 -7.60
CA PHE A 109 -5.44 24.46 -6.73
C PHE A 109 -6.09 24.38 -5.35
N GLN A 110 -6.31 23.15 -4.86
CA GLN A 110 -6.79 22.83 -3.52
C GLN A 110 -6.02 21.65 -2.93
N ALA A 111 -5.09 21.88 -1.99
CA ALA A 111 -4.14 20.85 -1.54
C ALA A 111 -4.78 19.54 -1.05
N TYR A 112 -5.83 19.64 -0.22
CA TYR A 112 -6.49 18.44 0.31
C TYR A 112 -7.32 17.69 -0.74
N GLN A 113 -7.96 18.40 -1.66
CA GLN A 113 -8.77 17.74 -2.68
C GLN A 113 -7.87 17.16 -3.77
N ASP A 114 -6.91 17.94 -4.25
CA ASP A 114 -6.03 17.57 -5.35
C ASP A 114 -5.09 16.44 -4.96
N GLY A 115 -4.55 16.46 -3.74
CA GLY A 115 -3.76 15.35 -3.21
C GLY A 115 -4.57 14.06 -3.06
N ALA A 116 -5.81 14.16 -2.60
CA ALA A 116 -6.72 13.01 -2.46
C ALA A 116 -7.08 12.40 -3.82
N ASP A 117 -7.47 13.25 -4.77
CA ASP A 117 -7.86 12.85 -6.12
C ASP A 117 -6.68 12.20 -6.84
N LEU A 118 -5.48 12.77 -6.68
CA LEU A 118 -4.28 12.24 -7.31
C LEU A 118 -3.93 10.84 -6.78
N MET A 119 -4.10 10.58 -5.47
CA MET A 119 -3.93 9.23 -4.93
C MET A 119 -4.93 8.24 -5.55
N ALA A 120 -6.23 8.58 -5.54
CA ALA A 120 -7.28 7.68 -6.02
C ALA A 120 -7.12 7.36 -7.51
N LEU A 121 -6.88 8.38 -8.34
CA LEU A 121 -6.65 8.22 -9.77
C LEU A 121 -5.41 7.36 -10.04
N SER A 122 -4.32 7.59 -9.29
CA SER A 122 -3.07 6.85 -9.48
C SER A 122 -3.22 5.38 -9.10
N VAL A 123 -3.87 5.07 -7.97
CA VAL A 123 -4.12 3.68 -7.56
C VAL A 123 -5.08 3.00 -8.53
N TYR A 124 -6.16 3.67 -8.94
CA TYR A 124 -7.08 3.13 -9.94
C TYR A 124 -6.36 2.77 -11.24
N TYR A 125 -5.56 3.70 -11.78
CA TYR A 125 -4.84 3.49 -13.04
C TYR A 125 -3.84 2.33 -12.94
N ARG A 126 -3.01 2.31 -11.88
CA ARG A 126 -1.96 1.29 -11.71
C ARG A 126 -2.49 -0.10 -11.36
N THR A 127 -3.72 -0.18 -10.86
CA THR A 127 -4.36 -1.47 -10.51
C THR A 127 -5.35 -1.94 -11.58
N GLY A 128 -5.21 -1.46 -12.82
CA GLY A 128 -5.96 -1.96 -13.98
C GLY A 128 -7.30 -1.26 -14.26
N GLY A 129 -7.53 -0.09 -13.67
CA GLY A 129 -8.68 0.76 -13.96
C GLY A 129 -8.71 1.23 -15.43
N PRO A 130 -9.85 1.10 -16.15
CA PRO A 130 -9.95 1.51 -17.54
C PRO A 130 -9.76 3.03 -17.71
N ASP A 131 -8.78 3.42 -18.51
CA ASP A 131 -8.50 4.84 -18.79
C ASP A 131 -9.52 5.50 -19.74
N GLN A 132 -10.58 4.79 -20.14
CA GLN A 132 -11.70 5.38 -20.88
C GLN A 132 -12.37 6.52 -20.10
N ALA A 133 -12.26 6.49 -18.77
CA ALA A 133 -12.73 7.54 -17.89
C ALA A 133 -11.86 8.81 -17.94
N GLY A 134 -10.65 8.77 -18.52
CA GLY A 134 -9.71 9.89 -18.60
C GLY A 134 -8.86 10.07 -17.33
N ALA A 135 -8.57 8.99 -16.61
CA ALA A 135 -7.86 9.03 -15.35
C ALA A 135 -6.42 9.54 -15.51
N LEU A 136 -5.68 9.06 -16.52
CA LEU A 136 -4.31 9.51 -16.80
C LEU A 136 -4.25 10.99 -17.16
N SER A 137 -5.20 11.46 -17.97
CA SER A 137 -5.32 12.89 -18.30
C SER A 137 -5.61 13.74 -17.06
N ALA A 138 -6.44 13.26 -16.14
CA ALA A 138 -6.70 13.94 -14.89
C ALA A 138 -5.46 13.96 -13.97
N ILE A 139 -4.68 12.88 -13.92
CA ILE A 139 -3.39 12.81 -13.20
C ILE A 139 -2.44 13.89 -13.71
N HIS A 140 -2.28 14.01 -15.03
CA HIS A 140 -1.44 15.06 -15.64
C HIS A 140 -1.90 16.46 -15.23
N GLN A 141 -3.21 16.74 -15.34
CA GLN A 141 -3.77 18.05 -14.98
C GLN A 141 -3.59 18.39 -13.50
N LEU A 142 -3.75 17.41 -12.61
CA LEU A 142 -3.52 17.58 -11.18
C LEU A 142 -2.06 17.88 -10.87
N VAL A 143 -1.12 17.13 -11.46
CA VAL A 143 0.32 17.37 -11.29
C VAL A 143 0.71 18.76 -11.79
N ASP A 144 0.28 19.13 -12.99
CA ASP A 144 0.55 20.43 -13.60
C ASP A 144 -0.08 21.59 -12.78
N ARG A 145 -1.14 21.31 -12.01
CA ARG A 145 -1.77 22.25 -11.06
C ARG A 145 -1.05 22.32 -9.71
N ILE A 146 -0.58 21.18 -9.20
CA ILE A 146 0.03 21.06 -7.86
C ILE A 146 1.44 21.67 -7.84
N LEU A 147 2.29 21.32 -8.80
CA LEU A 147 3.72 21.65 -8.75
C LEU A 147 3.98 23.17 -8.69
N PRO A 148 3.33 24.04 -9.49
CA PRO A 148 3.57 25.48 -9.45
C PRO A 148 3.11 26.16 -8.16
N ASN A 149 2.32 25.47 -7.33
CA ASN A 149 1.79 25.98 -6.06
C ASN A 149 2.65 25.61 -4.84
N GLN A 150 3.82 24.99 -5.04
CA GLN A 150 4.77 24.80 -3.95
C GLN A 150 5.37 26.14 -3.55
N GLY A 151 5.20 26.53 -2.28
CA GLY A 151 5.72 27.79 -1.76
C GLY A 151 7.23 27.77 -1.60
N ALA A 152 7.83 28.96 -1.41
CA ALA A 152 9.27 29.11 -1.17
C ALA A 152 9.79 28.40 0.10
N HIS A 153 8.89 28.00 1.00
CA HIS A 153 9.21 27.20 2.18
C HIS A 153 9.05 25.69 1.94
N GLY A 154 8.89 25.23 0.69
CA GLY A 154 8.73 23.81 0.34
C GLY A 154 7.36 23.20 0.69
N TYR A 155 6.46 23.96 1.30
CA TYR A 155 5.09 23.54 1.64
C TYR A 155 4.06 24.00 0.61
N TRP A 156 2.93 23.30 0.58
CA TRP A 156 1.74 23.69 -0.19
C TRP A 156 0.68 24.29 0.72
N CYS A 157 0.02 25.35 0.26
CA CYS A 157 -1.08 25.96 0.98
C CYS A 157 -2.41 25.26 0.71
N TYR A 158 -3.44 25.62 1.48
CA TYR A 158 -4.82 25.18 1.26
C TYR A 158 -5.28 25.42 -0.19
N THR A 159 -4.94 26.58 -0.73
CA THR A 159 -5.27 26.99 -2.10
C THR A 159 -4.07 27.70 -2.72
N ASN A 160 -4.25 28.32 -3.89
CA ASN A 160 -3.17 28.94 -4.65
C ASN A 160 -2.35 29.97 -3.83
N GLY A 161 -1.03 29.92 -3.98
CA GLY A 161 -0.09 30.84 -3.34
C GLY A 161 0.89 30.17 -2.38
N ALA A 162 1.73 30.99 -1.75
CA ALA A 162 2.76 30.53 -0.81
C ALA A 162 2.38 30.88 0.64
N CYS A 163 2.68 29.98 1.57
CA CYS A 163 2.42 30.10 3.00
C CYS A 163 3.41 29.23 3.77
N MET A 164 3.39 29.38 5.09
CA MET A 164 4.30 28.72 6.03
C MET A 164 3.69 27.48 6.67
N ASP A 165 2.54 27.02 6.17
CA ASP A 165 1.68 26.01 6.78
C ASP A 165 2.05 24.60 6.29
N SER A 166 2.44 23.70 7.19
CA SER A 166 2.78 22.33 6.82
C SER A 166 1.59 21.38 6.81
N SER A 167 0.42 21.80 7.32
CA SER A 167 -0.71 20.89 7.58
C SER A 167 -1.30 20.27 6.34
N THR A 168 -1.23 20.93 5.19
CA THR A 168 -1.71 20.47 3.89
C THR A 168 -0.70 19.63 3.12
N THR A 169 0.57 19.71 3.49
CA THR A 169 1.69 19.17 2.69
C THR A 169 1.65 17.66 2.60
N GLN A 170 1.33 16.94 3.68
CA GLN A 170 1.37 15.47 3.65
C GLN A 170 0.42 14.83 2.61
N LEU A 171 -0.70 15.49 2.28
CA LEU A 171 -1.66 14.93 1.33
C LEU A 171 -1.22 15.18 -0.11
N VAL A 172 -0.65 16.35 -0.38
CA VAL A 172 0.01 16.65 -1.65
C VAL A 172 1.18 15.69 -1.86
N MET A 173 2.01 15.48 -0.83
CA MET A 173 3.11 14.50 -0.85
C MET A 173 2.60 13.10 -1.15
N ALA A 174 1.49 12.68 -0.54
CA ALA A 174 0.90 11.37 -0.79
C ALA A 174 0.37 11.22 -2.23
N GLY A 175 -0.27 12.25 -2.77
CA GLY A 175 -0.70 12.29 -4.17
C GLY A 175 0.47 12.21 -5.14
N LEU A 176 1.50 13.05 -4.95
CA LEU A 176 2.70 13.05 -5.79
C LEU A 176 3.45 11.71 -5.70
N ALA A 177 3.58 11.13 -4.51
CA ALA A 177 4.18 9.81 -4.33
C ALA A 177 3.41 8.71 -5.08
N ALA A 178 2.08 8.75 -5.08
CA ALA A 178 1.27 7.80 -5.85
C ALA A 178 1.43 8.00 -7.37
N ALA A 179 1.43 9.26 -7.83
CA ALA A 179 1.61 9.61 -9.25
C ALA A 179 3.02 9.26 -9.78
N ARG A 180 4.03 9.22 -8.90
CA ARG A 180 5.38 8.76 -9.26
C ARG A 180 5.36 7.37 -9.89
N GLY A 181 4.58 6.44 -9.33
CA GLY A 181 4.41 5.10 -9.90
C GLY A 181 3.82 5.14 -11.30
N VAL A 182 2.84 6.00 -11.54
CA VAL A 182 2.19 6.16 -12.86
C VAL A 182 3.20 6.67 -13.90
N PHE A 183 4.07 7.62 -13.55
CA PHE A 183 5.06 8.15 -14.47
C PHE A 183 6.25 7.22 -14.70
N LEU A 184 6.55 6.35 -13.74
CA LEU A 184 7.45 5.22 -13.95
C LEU A 184 6.85 4.25 -14.97
N ASP A 185 5.60 3.82 -14.77
CA ASP A 185 4.91 2.87 -15.63
C ASP A 185 4.71 3.41 -17.07
N THR A 186 4.47 4.72 -17.21
CA THR A 186 4.27 5.38 -18.51
C THR A 186 5.55 5.93 -19.16
N GLY A 187 6.67 5.96 -18.45
CA GLY A 187 7.95 6.48 -18.95
C GLY A 187 8.04 8.01 -19.09
N ASP A 188 7.22 8.79 -18.37
CA ASP A 188 7.29 10.26 -18.38
C ASP A 188 8.42 10.77 -17.45
N ALA A 189 9.66 10.67 -17.94
CA ALA A 189 10.86 11.06 -17.21
C ALA A 189 10.87 12.54 -16.78
N ALA A 190 10.22 13.43 -17.53
CA ALA A 190 10.18 14.86 -17.23
C ALA A 190 9.33 15.12 -15.98
N ARG A 191 8.10 14.59 -15.94
CA ARG A 191 7.24 14.71 -14.76
C ARG A 191 7.82 13.98 -13.56
N LEU A 192 8.46 12.83 -13.78
CA LEU A 192 9.15 12.11 -12.71
C LEU A 192 10.24 12.97 -12.05
N ALA A 193 11.05 13.68 -12.84
CA ALA A 193 12.06 14.60 -12.33
C ALA A 193 11.44 15.76 -11.54
N ASP A 194 10.37 16.37 -12.06
CA ASP A 194 9.67 17.47 -11.38
C ASP A 194 9.04 17.01 -10.04
N LEU A 195 8.44 15.82 -10.01
CA LEU A 195 7.89 15.21 -8.80
C LEU A 195 8.97 14.97 -7.75
N ASN A 196 10.09 14.35 -8.15
CA ASN A 196 11.21 14.06 -7.25
C ASN A 196 11.79 15.36 -6.66
N GLN A 197 11.90 16.41 -7.47
CA GLN A 197 12.35 17.71 -6.96
C GLN A 197 11.35 18.32 -5.97
N ALA A 198 10.05 18.25 -6.27
CA ALA A 198 9.02 18.79 -5.39
C ALA A 198 8.94 18.05 -4.05
N THR A 199 9.04 16.72 -4.04
CA THR A 199 9.05 15.93 -2.80
C THR A 199 10.33 16.15 -1.99
N LEU A 200 11.49 16.29 -2.66
CA LEU A 200 12.75 16.66 -2.02
C LEU A 200 12.69 18.04 -1.37
N ASN A 201 12.09 19.03 -2.05
CA ASN A 201 11.89 20.37 -1.48
C ASN A 201 11.06 20.33 -0.19
N ALA A 202 10.01 19.49 -0.15
CA ALA A 202 9.19 19.32 1.03
C ALA A 202 9.93 18.61 2.17
N ARG A 203 10.74 17.58 1.86
CA ARG A 203 11.64 16.94 2.84
C ARG A 203 12.58 17.98 3.47
N ASN A 204 13.27 18.75 2.63
CA ASN A 204 14.19 19.80 3.10
C ASN A 204 13.49 20.86 3.94
N ALA A 205 12.22 21.17 3.63
CA ALA A 205 11.41 22.05 4.45
C ALA A 205 11.12 21.48 5.84
N TYR A 206 10.74 20.21 5.95
CA TYR A 206 10.53 19.58 7.26
C TYR A 206 11.82 19.56 8.08
N ILE A 207 12.97 19.30 7.46
CA ILE A 207 14.28 19.34 8.13
C ILE A 207 14.58 20.77 8.64
N ALA A 208 14.45 21.78 7.77
CA ALA A 208 14.81 23.16 8.09
C ALA A 208 13.88 23.81 9.13
N ASN A 209 12.62 23.37 9.20
CA ASN A 209 11.59 23.99 10.04
C ASN A 209 11.21 23.16 11.27
N GLY A 210 11.82 21.98 11.45
CA GLY A 210 11.76 21.23 12.70
C GLY A 210 12.40 22.02 13.85
N ALA A 211 11.90 21.81 15.07
CA ALA A 211 12.48 22.40 16.27
C ALA A 211 12.80 21.32 17.31
N ALA A 212 13.91 21.51 18.01
CA ALA A 212 14.33 20.62 19.08
C ALA A 212 13.20 20.43 20.12
N GLY A 213 12.96 19.17 20.51
CA GLY A 213 12.04 18.88 21.61
C GLY A 213 12.64 19.21 22.98
N ASP A 214 11.84 19.01 24.02
CA ASP A 214 12.15 19.41 25.40
C ASP A 214 12.72 18.29 26.29
N LEU A 215 12.59 17.01 25.90
CA LEU A 215 13.13 15.87 26.67
C LEU A 215 14.56 15.55 26.29
N GLU A 216 14.82 15.45 24.99
CA GLU A 216 16.12 15.10 24.43
C GLU A 216 16.53 16.11 23.36
N PRO A 217 16.80 17.39 23.70
CA PRO A 217 16.93 18.47 22.71
C PRO A 217 18.05 18.31 21.67
N MET A 218 18.94 17.34 21.87
CA MET A 218 20.03 16.99 20.95
C MET A 218 19.71 15.79 20.06
N LEU A 219 18.62 15.07 20.33
CA LEU A 219 18.25 13.81 19.69
C LEU A 219 16.81 13.79 19.17
N GLU A 220 15.93 14.66 19.68
CA GLU A 220 14.53 14.72 19.26
C GLU A 220 14.20 16.06 18.60
N VAL A 221 13.44 15.99 17.51
CA VAL A 221 12.92 17.15 16.77
C VAL A 221 11.44 16.94 16.56
N GLY A 222 10.63 17.94 16.90
CA GLY A 222 9.20 17.96 16.57
C GLY A 222 8.93 19.05 15.54
N HIS A 223 7.78 18.95 14.87
CA HIS A 223 7.38 19.96 13.89
C HIS A 223 6.26 20.86 14.41
N PRO A 224 6.40 22.19 14.24
CA PRO A 224 5.31 23.11 14.51
C PRO A 224 4.28 23.14 13.39
N TYR A 225 3.18 23.88 13.59
CA TYR A 225 2.16 24.06 12.55
C TYR A 225 2.63 24.96 11.40
N ASN A 226 3.24 26.09 11.76
CA ASN A 226 3.84 27.00 10.81
C ASN A 226 5.34 27.13 11.06
N VAL A 227 6.07 27.46 10.00
CA VAL A 227 7.46 27.93 10.09
C VAL A 227 7.63 28.98 11.19
N GLY A 228 8.64 28.79 12.04
CA GLY A 228 9.00 29.73 13.11
C GLY A 228 8.09 29.72 14.34
N GLN A 229 7.09 28.84 14.41
CA GLN A 229 6.31 28.65 15.64
C GLN A 229 7.01 27.70 16.62
N ALA A 230 6.88 27.99 17.92
CA ALA A 230 7.48 27.17 18.98
C ALA A 230 6.61 25.99 19.42
N ALA A 231 5.31 26.00 19.09
CA ALA A 231 4.37 24.96 19.51
C ALA A 231 4.50 23.74 18.60
N LEU A 232 5.15 22.69 19.10
CA LEU A 232 5.30 21.41 18.42
C LEU A 232 4.05 20.56 18.62
N SER A 233 3.73 19.72 17.64
CA SER A 233 2.57 18.84 17.70
C SER A 233 2.89 17.43 17.25
N LEU A 234 2.22 16.45 17.86
CA LEU A 234 2.30 15.05 17.43
C LEU A 234 1.83 14.90 15.99
N GLN A 235 0.74 15.57 15.67
CA GLN A 235 0.15 15.68 14.33
C GLN A 235 1.18 16.02 13.26
N GLN A 236 1.80 17.20 13.36
CA GLN A 236 2.72 17.69 12.33
C GLN A 236 4.02 16.90 12.30
N SER A 237 4.47 16.40 13.45
CA SER A 237 5.67 15.57 13.52
C SER A 237 5.45 14.25 12.78
N THR A 238 4.29 13.59 12.94
CA THR A 238 3.99 12.37 12.17
C THR A 238 3.87 12.63 10.66
N SER A 239 3.26 13.75 10.25
CA SER A 239 3.27 14.20 8.85
C SER A 239 4.69 14.45 8.32
N GLY A 240 5.59 14.94 9.18
CA GLY A 240 6.98 15.17 8.83
C GLY A 240 7.79 13.89 8.67
N ILE A 241 7.51 12.83 9.45
CA ILE A 241 8.13 11.51 9.22
C ILE A 241 7.73 11.01 7.82
N TRP A 242 6.42 10.94 7.56
CA TRP A 242 5.88 10.52 6.27
C TRP A 242 6.44 11.34 5.09
N SER A 243 6.44 12.68 5.22
CA SER A 243 6.88 13.55 4.11
C SER A 243 8.38 13.47 3.85
N GLN A 244 9.20 13.19 4.86
CA GLN A 244 10.64 12.96 4.66
C GLN A 244 10.88 11.63 3.93
N LEU A 245 10.18 10.57 4.32
CA LEU A 245 10.24 9.25 3.66
C LEU A 245 9.79 9.36 2.19
N ALA A 246 8.65 10.01 1.92
CA ALA A 246 8.16 10.26 0.57
C ALA A 246 9.11 11.16 -0.27
N GLY A 247 9.97 11.95 0.38
CA GLY A 247 11.05 12.71 -0.23
C GLY A 247 12.38 11.95 -0.37
N GLY A 248 12.35 10.62 -0.25
CA GLY A 248 13.51 9.74 -0.46
C GLY A 248 14.43 9.60 0.75
N ALA A 249 13.95 9.87 1.96
CA ALA A 249 14.63 9.43 3.18
C ALA A 249 14.26 7.97 3.50
N ASP A 250 15.08 7.31 4.31
CA ASP A 250 14.76 6.01 4.89
C ASP A 250 14.66 6.11 6.43
N VAL A 251 14.42 4.98 7.09
CA VAL A 251 14.33 4.90 8.55
C VAL A 251 15.63 5.32 9.25
N ASN A 252 16.80 5.18 8.60
CA ASN A 252 18.10 5.48 9.18
C ASN A 252 18.54 6.94 9.01
N ASP A 253 17.80 7.75 8.25
CA ASP A 253 18.06 9.18 8.14
C ASP A 253 17.99 9.84 9.54
N PRO A 254 19.04 10.57 9.97
CA PRO A 254 19.08 11.20 11.29
C PRO A 254 17.91 12.14 11.57
N ASN A 255 17.34 12.79 10.56
CA ASN A 255 16.19 13.69 10.70
C ASN A 255 14.88 12.91 10.87
N VAL A 256 14.73 11.79 10.16
CA VAL A 256 13.63 10.85 10.37
C VAL A 256 13.70 10.29 11.79
N GLN A 257 14.88 9.85 12.23
CA GLN A 257 15.12 9.36 13.58
C GLN A 257 14.82 10.41 14.66
N ALA A 258 15.17 11.68 14.42
CA ALA A 258 14.87 12.75 15.37
C ALA A 258 13.36 12.97 15.55
N TYR A 259 12.59 12.87 14.46
CA TYR A 259 11.13 12.95 14.51
C TYR A 259 10.51 11.70 15.15
N MET A 260 11.00 10.51 14.78
CA MET A 260 10.59 9.26 15.41
C MET A 260 10.85 9.29 16.91
N ARG A 261 12.00 9.79 17.36
CA ARG A 261 12.30 9.95 18.79
C ARG A 261 11.32 10.88 19.48
N TRP A 262 10.95 11.99 18.85
CA TRP A 262 9.98 12.93 19.42
C TRP A 262 8.60 12.27 19.60
N VAL A 263 8.15 11.49 18.61
CA VAL A 263 6.89 10.73 18.62
C VAL A 263 6.94 9.59 19.65
N TYR A 264 8.01 8.80 19.64
CA TYR A 264 8.29 7.73 20.62
C TYR A 264 8.17 8.25 22.05
N ASN A 265 8.79 9.40 22.31
CA ASN A 265 8.76 10.04 23.62
C ASN A 265 7.39 10.58 24.02
N ARG A 266 6.40 10.64 23.12
CA ARG A 266 5.05 11.23 23.34
C ARG A 266 3.91 10.35 22.81
N TYR A 267 4.17 9.05 22.58
CA TYR A 267 3.22 8.15 21.96
C TYR A 267 1.91 8.07 22.75
N GLN A 268 0.80 8.32 22.04
CA GLN A 268 -0.54 8.34 22.62
C GLN A 268 -1.61 8.07 21.55
N PHE A 269 -2.04 6.81 21.44
CA PHE A 269 -2.99 6.38 20.40
C PHE A 269 -4.46 6.83 20.65
N SER A 270 -4.88 7.01 21.90
CA SER A 270 -6.27 7.37 22.23
C SER A 270 -6.52 8.88 22.24
N ALA A 271 -5.47 9.68 22.44
CA ALA A 271 -5.57 11.13 22.53
C ALA A 271 -4.42 11.84 21.80
N TRP A 272 -4.33 11.61 20.49
CA TRP A 272 -3.41 12.29 19.57
C TRP A 272 -3.45 13.82 19.64
N THR A 273 -4.47 14.40 20.27
CA THR A 273 -4.66 15.84 20.49
C THR A 273 -3.80 16.40 21.63
N ALA A 274 -3.32 15.52 22.51
CA ALA A 274 -2.36 15.89 23.53
C ALA A 274 -1.06 16.37 22.87
N ASN A 275 -0.34 17.26 23.55
CA ASN A 275 0.94 17.81 23.08
C ASN A 275 0.78 18.72 21.84
N GLY A 276 -0.11 19.70 21.90
CA GLY A 276 -0.22 20.78 20.90
C GLY A 276 -1.15 20.48 19.71
N GLY A 277 -1.91 19.38 19.79
CA GLY A 277 -2.72 18.87 18.70
C GLY A 277 -4.17 19.35 18.63
N TRP A 278 -4.81 19.14 17.47
CA TRP A 278 -6.22 19.51 17.23
C TRP A 278 -7.13 18.28 17.23
N ALA A 279 -8.14 18.30 18.11
CA ALA A 279 -9.15 17.24 18.21
C ALA A 279 -9.98 17.02 16.96
N THR A 280 -10.16 18.08 16.19
CA THR A 280 -11.00 18.06 14.99
C THR A 280 -10.40 17.27 13.84
N SER A 281 -9.08 17.07 13.83
CA SER A 281 -8.31 16.49 12.71
C SER A 281 -7.60 15.20 13.10
N ARG A 282 -8.09 14.51 14.14
CA ARG A 282 -7.38 13.36 14.74
C ARG A 282 -7.06 12.27 13.71
N TYR A 283 -8.04 11.82 12.92
CA TYR A 283 -7.86 10.73 11.95
C TYR A 283 -6.87 11.09 10.84
N TYR A 284 -6.86 12.35 10.39
CA TYR A 284 -5.94 12.83 9.37
C TYR A 284 -4.47 12.61 9.74
N TYR A 285 -4.14 12.83 11.01
CA TYR A 285 -2.76 12.66 11.48
C TYR A 285 -2.47 11.26 12.00
N MET A 286 -3.48 10.53 12.48
CA MET A 286 -3.36 9.09 12.70
C MET A 286 -2.99 8.36 11.40
N TRP A 287 -3.60 8.75 10.29
CA TRP A 287 -3.28 8.23 8.97
C TRP A 287 -1.85 8.59 8.53
N ALA A 288 -1.36 9.80 8.84
CA ALA A 288 0.03 10.17 8.58
C ALA A 288 1.02 9.27 9.34
N PHE A 289 0.72 8.98 10.61
CA PHE A 289 1.51 8.08 11.43
C PHE A 289 1.49 6.65 10.88
N GLU A 290 0.30 6.11 10.60
CA GLU A 290 0.14 4.78 10.00
C GLU A 290 0.95 4.67 8.71
N LYS A 291 0.78 5.61 7.77
CA LYS A 291 1.56 5.63 6.52
C LYS A 291 3.07 5.64 6.74
N ALA A 292 3.55 6.41 7.71
CA ALA A 292 4.98 6.46 8.01
C ALA A 292 5.48 5.10 8.53
N MET A 293 4.75 4.47 9.45
CA MET A 293 5.14 3.17 10.00
C MET A 293 5.07 2.08 8.93
N THR A 294 3.96 1.99 8.20
CA THR A 294 3.77 1.01 7.13
C THR A 294 4.79 1.19 6.01
N TYR A 295 5.15 2.43 5.65
CA TYR A 295 6.19 2.68 4.65
C TYR A 295 7.55 2.16 5.10
N ILE A 296 7.91 2.37 6.37
CA ILE A 296 9.17 1.85 6.92
C ILE A 296 9.15 0.31 6.92
N GLU A 297 8.07 -0.30 7.41
CA GLU A 297 7.94 -1.76 7.46
C GLU A 297 8.00 -2.40 6.06
N ASN A 298 7.34 -1.80 5.06
CA ASN A 298 7.32 -2.30 3.69
C ASN A 298 8.57 -1.93 2.87
N SER A 299 9.49 -1.12 3.41
CA SER A 299 10.66 -0.66 2.65
C SER A 299 11.77 -1.70 2.54
N GLY A 300 11.75 -2.74 3.40
CA GLY A 300 12.86 -3.69 3.56
C GLY A 300 14.14 -3.07 4.16
N VAL A 301 14.14 -1.77 4.48
CA VAL A 301 15.34 -1.10 5.01
C VAL A 301 15.52 -1.45 6.49
N VAL A 302 16.56 -2.23 6.78
CA VAL A 302 16.90 -2.63 8.15
C VAL A 302 17.33 -1.41 8.99
N PRO A 303 16.69 -1.18 10.16
CA PRO A 303 17.13 -0.14 11.10
C PRO A 303 18.55 -0.40 11.61
N ALA A 304 19.41 0.60 11.51
CA ALA A 304 20.78 0.55 11.99
C ALA A 304 20.83 0.40 13.52
N PRO A 305 21.91 -0.18 14.08
CA PRO A 305 22.04 -0.33 15.52
C PRO A 305 21.86 0.99 16.28
N GLY A 306 20.84 1.05 17.14
CA GLY A 306 20.49 2.23 17.94
C GLY A 306 19.48 3.18 17.31
N SER A 307 19.09 2.97 16.05
CA SER A 307 17.93 3.60 15.43
C SER A 307 16.63 3.04 16.02
N LEU A 308 15.60 3.88 16.10
CA LEU A 308 14.24 3.47 16.38
C LEU A 308 13.61 2.84 15.15
N ALA A 309 12.83 1.78 15.38
CA ALA A 309 12.01 1.10 14.41
C ALA A 309 10.51 1.28 14.74
N PRO A 310 9.60 0.98 13.79
CA PRO A 310 8.16 0.98 14.06
C PRO A 310 7.74 0.13 15.27
N VAL A 311 8.43 -1.01 15.50
CA VAL A 311 8.21 -1.87 16.67
C VAL A 311 8.51 -1.20 18.02
N ASP A 312 9.33 -0.15 18.05
CA ASP A 312 9.65 0.57 19.28
C ASP A 312 8.54 1.53 19.73
N MET A 313 7.68 1.97 18.81
CA MET A 313 6.64 2.98 19.11
C MET A 313 5.67 2.44 20.14
N GLY A 314 5.53 3.08 21.31
CA GLY A 314 4.61 2.64 22.36
C GLY A 314 5.19 1.63 23.36
N THR A 315 6.46 1.28 23.24
CA THR A 315 7.16 0.40 24.20
C THR A 315 7.70 1.14 25.44
N LEU A 316 7.83 2.47 25.37
CA LEU A 316 8.41 3.27 26.44
C LEU A 316 7.47 3.35 27.65
N ALA A 317 7.92 2.81 28.80
CA ALA A 317 7.14 2.85 30.04
C ALA A 317 6.84 4.31 30.46
N PRO A 318 5.62 4.61 30.97
CA PRO A 318 5.22 5.97 31.33
C PRO A 318 6.19 6.67 32.29
N ALA A 319 6.80 5.90 33.21
CA ALA A 319 7.77 6.39 34.19
C ALA A 319 9.12 6.87 33.59
N ALA A 320 9.45 6.47 32.36
CA ALA A 320 10.75 6.75 31.73
C ALA A 320 10.90 8.19 31.20
N ALA A 321 9.79 8.94 31.06
CA ALA A 321 9.81 10.39 30.81
C ALA A 321 8.68 11.06 31.61
N PRO A 322 8.95 11.40 32.89
CA PRO A 322 7.94 11.89 33.83
C PRO A 322 7.24 13.20 33.41
N ALA A 323 7.84 13.98 32.50
CA ALA A 323 7.24 15.21 32.00
C ALA A 323 5.99 14.96 31.13
N TYR A 324 5.82 13.74 30.62
CA TYR A 324 4.71 13.32 29.74
C TYR A 324 4.02 12.08 30.33
N ALA A 325 3.37 12.26 31.47
CA ALA A 325 2.72 11.18 32.22
C ALA A 325 1.44 10.63 31.56
N ASN A 326 0.93 11.27 30.50
CA ASN A 326 -0.25 10.87 29.73
C ASN A 326 0.06 9.90 28.57
N ARG A 327 1.30 9.45 28.45
CA ARG A 327 1.70 8.47 27.44
C ARG A 327 1.04 7.12 27.66
N GLN A 328 0.85 6.41 26.57
CA GLN A 328 0.23 5.10 26.56
C GLN A 328 1.24 4.07 26.09
N THR A 329 1.20 2.90 26.72
CA THR A 329 1.81 1.68 26.20
C THR A 329 0.78 0.92 25.39
N HIS A 330 1.24 0.00 24.54
CA HIS A 330 0.34 -0.85 23.75
C HIS A 330 -0.79 -1.45 24.55
N LEU A 331 -1.97 -1.48 23.94
CA LEU A 331 -3.04 -2.36 24.34
C LEU A 331 -2.59 -3.80 24.13
N ASP A 332 -2.87 -4.65 25.11
CA ASP A 332 -2.59 -6.08 25.03
C ASP A 332 -3.80 -6.78 24.38
N PRO A 333 -3.67 -7.41 23.20
CA PRO A 333 -4.77 -8.09 22.53
C PRO A 333 -5.44 -9.17 23.40
N ALA A 334 -4.66 -9.86 24.23
CA ALA A 334 -5.16 -10.91 25.12
C ALA A 334 -6.06 -10.41 26.24
N THR A 335 -5.94 -9.13 26.60
CA THR A 335 -6.74 -8.50 27.68
C THR A 335 -7.60 -7.34 27.19
N SER A 336 -7.53 -6.99 25.91
CA SER A 336 -8.36 -5.96 25.30
C SER A 336 -9.72 -6.52 24.92
N PRO A 337 -10.83 -6.01 25.50
CA PRO A 337 -12.15 -6.51 25.19
C PRO A 337 -12.49 -6.21 23.72
N ARG A 338 -13.15 -7.16 23.06
CA ARG A 338 -13.66 -6.95 21.70
C ARG A 338 -14.59 -5.74 21.64
N ALA A 339 -14.57 -5.03 20.51
CA ALA A 339 -15.39 -3.84 20.31
C ALA A 339 -16.89 -4.19 20.29
N ALA A 340 -17.70 -3.44 21.04
CA ALA A 340 -19.10 -3.81 21.31
C ALA A 340 -20.00 -3.90 20.07
N ASN A 341 -19.64 -3.20 18.98
CA ASN A 341 -20.41 -3.20 17.73
C ASN A 341 -20.04 -4.35 16.79
N PHE A 342 -19.11 -5.23 17.17
CA PHE A 342 -18.61 -6.33 16.34
C PHE A 342 -18.75 -7.69 17.08
N GLY A 343 -19.36 -8.67 16.40
CA GLY A 343 -19.60 -10.05 16.89
C GLY A 343 -20.98 -10.31 17.58
N PRO A 344 -21.52 -11.55 17.54
CA PRO A 344 -22.76 -11.95 18.24
C PRO A 344 -22.56 -12.34 19.73
N GLU A 345 -21.32 -12.37 20.23
CA GLU A 345 -20.95 -12.86 21.57
C GLU A 345 -20.11 -11.82 22.35
N GLY A 346 -20.74 -10.75 22.86
CA GLY A 346 -20.07 -9.62 23.52
C GLY A 346 -19.34 -9.88 24.85
N ALA A 347 -18.64 -11.01 25.01
CA ALA A 347 -17.81 -11.33 26.17
C ALA A 347 -16.54 -12.10 25.74
N GLY A 348 -15.67 -11.47 24.95
CA GLY A 348 -14.37 -12.04 24.56
C GLY A 348 -13.27 -10.98 24.46
N TYR A 349 -12.03 -11.45 24.34
CA TYR A 349 -10.83 -10.64 24.10
C TYR A 349 -10.25 -10.97 22.71
N TYR A 350 -9.35 -10.15 22.19
CA TYR A 350 -8.57 -10.46 20.98
C TYR A 350 -7.38 -11.39 21.29
N ALA A 351 -7.60 -12.39 22.15
CA ALA A 351 -6.58 -13.32 22.62
C ALA A 351 -6.25 -14.34 21.53
N ASP A 352 -5.44 -13.91 20.56
CA ASP A 352 -4.88 -14.73 19.50
C ASP A 352 -3.34 -14.56 19.51
N PRO A 353 -2.55 -15.64 19.50
CA PRO A 353 -1.08 -15.56 19.47
C PRO A 353 -0.52 -14.77 18.28
N ASN A 354 -1.28 -14.68 17.18
CA ASN A 354 -0.87 -13.94 15.99
C ASN A 354 -1.25 -12.45 16.07
N GLU A 355 -1.94 -12.00 17.13
CA GLU A 355 -2.18 -10.59 17.40
C GLU A 355 -1.22 -10.10 18.48
N GLN A 356 -0.26 -9.27 18.09
CA GLN A 356 0.78 -8.75 18.97
C GLN A 356 0.46 -7.32 19.44
N PRO A 357 0.85 -6.95 20.68
CA PRO A 357 0.77 -5.55 21.14
C PRO A 357 1.68 -4.66 20.28
N ARG A 358 1.09 -3.91 19.33
CA ARG A 358 1.80 -3.01 18.41
C ARG A 358 0.97 -1.78 18.06
N TRP A 359 1.60 -0.82 17.39
CA TRP A 359 0.99 0.44 16.99
C TRP A 359 -0.26 0.26 16.11
N TYR A 360 -0.28 -0.76 15.25
CA TYR A 360 -1.42 -1.03 14.35
C TYR A 360 -2.65 -1.45 15.17
N PHE A 361 -2.46 -2.31 16.18
CA PHE A 361 -3.52 -2.80 17.04
C PHE A 361 -4.13 -1.65 17.85
N ASP A 362 -3.29 -0.77 18.39
CA ASP A 362 -3.70 0.42 19.13
C ASP A 362 -4.62 1.35 18.31
N LEU A 363 -4.27 1.60 17.04
CA LEU A 363 -5.04 2.45 16.14
C LEU A 363 -6.36 1.80 15.74
N ALA A 364 -6.32 0.57 15.23
CA ALA A 364 -7.53 -0.14 14.80
C ALA A 364 -8.49 -0.37 15.97
N ARG A 365 -7.98 -0.81 17.13
CA ARG A 365 -8.84 -0.99 18.31
C ARG A 365 -9.53 0.32 18.70
N THR A 366 -8.84 1.45 18.64
CA THR A 366 -9.46 2.77 18.91
C THR A 366 -10.58 3.07 17.91
N LEU A 367 -10.36 2.83 16.61
CA LEU A 367 -11.35 3.10 15.57
C LEU A 367 -12.56 2.15 15.63
N LEU A 368 -12.36 0.89 16.00
CA LEU A 368 -13.45 -0.08 16.18
C LEU A 368 -14.43 0.36 17.30
N ASP A 369 -13.96 1.01 18.36
CA ASP A 369 -14.87 1.57 19.38
C ASP A 369 -15.67 2.78 18.88
N GLU A 370 -15.25 3.39 17.77
CA GLU A 370 -15.78 4.66 17.26
C GLU A 370 -16.67 4.49 16.03
N GLN A 371 -16.74 3.29 15.45
CA GLN A 371 -17.73 2.95 14.43
C GLN A 371 -19.07 2.62 15.07
N ASP A 372 -20.15 3.26 14.63
CA ASP A 372 -21.49 2.92 15.08
C ASP A 372 -22.08 1.71 14.34
N ALA A 373 -23.27 1.26 14.77
CA ALA A 373 -23.95 0.11 14.17
C ALA A 373 -24.39 0.33 12.71
N ALA A 374 -24.41 1.58 12.22
CA ALA A 374 -24.70 1.89 10.82
C ALA A 374 -23.44 1.88 9.94
N GLY A 375 -22.25 1.64 10.52
CA GLY A 375 -20.97 1.67 9.82
C GLY A 375 -20.34 3.06 9.77
N GLN A 376 -20.92 4.07 10.41
CA GLN A 376 -20.38 5.43 10.41
C GLN A 376 -19.27 5.58 11.46
N PHE A 377 -18.10 6.06 11.05
CA PHE A 377 -17.07 6.54 11.97
C PHE A 377 -17.38 8.00 12.32
N THR A 378 -17.86 8.24 13.54
CA THR A 378 -18.21 9.59 13.96
C THR A 378 -16.98 10.28 14.57
N PRO A 379 -16.40 11.31 13.93
CA PRO A 379 -15.24 11.98 14.50
C PRO A 379 -15.64 12.80 15.75
N PRO A 380 -14.72 13.03 16.70
CA PRO A 380 -14.90 14.06 17.72
C PRO A 380 -15.17 15.42 17.04
N GLN A 381 -16.10 16.22 17.56
CA GLN A 381 -16.59 17.47 16.95
C GLN A 381 -15.49 18.30 16.27
N GLY A 382 -15.63 18.59 14.96
CA GLY A 382 -14.57 19.25 14.18
C GLY A 382 -14.92 19.78 12.79
N SER A 383 -13.90 20.32 12.11
CA SER A 383 -13.97 20.92 10.76
C SER A 383 -13.97 19.91 9.62
N TRP A 384 -13.58 18.66 9.89
CA TRP A 384 -13.67 17.56 8.92
C TRP A 384 -15.10 17.03 8.86
N ASN A 385 -15.61 16.82 7.64
CA ASN A 385 -16.95 16.26 7.44
C ASN A 385 -16.95 14.74 7.68
N VAL A 386 -18.14 14.15 7.74
CA VAL A 386 -18.30 12.71 7.98
C VAL A 386 -17.61 11.89 6.90
N CYS A 387 -17.70 12.28 5.62
CA CYS A 387 -17.02 11.56 4.52
C CYS A 387 -15.49 11.48 4.72
N SER A 388 -14.84 12.58 5.08
CA SER A 388 -13.39 12.58 5.28
C SER A 388 -13.01 11.72 6.48
N ALA A 389 -13.77 11.80 7.57
CA ALA A 389 -13.54 10.98 8.75
C ALA A 389 -13.74 9.48 8.44
N GLN A 390 -14.76 9.15 7.66
CA GLN A 390 -15.02 7.81 7.16
C GLN A 390 -13.82 7.28 6.38
N ALA A 391 -13.33 8.06 5.41
CA ALA A 391 -12.24 7.65 4.54
C ALA A 391 -10.93 7.44 5.32
N TYR A 392 -10.53 8.37 6.20
CA TYR A 392 -9.30 8.19 6.99
C TYR A 392 -9.38 6.98 7.92
N ALA A 393 -10.53 6.75 8.57
CA ALA A 393 -10.70 5.58 9.43
C ALA A 393 -10.56 4.27 8.65
N ILE A 394 -11.18 4.18 7.47
CA ILE A 394 -11.07 2.98 6.61
C ILE A 394 -9.63 2.80 6.12
N LEU A 395 -8.94 3.86 5.67
CA LEU A 395 -7.55 3.78 5.21
C LEU A 395 -6.59 3.31 6.31
N ILE A 396 -6.78 3.78 7.55
CA ILE A 396 -6.00 3.29 8.70
C ILE A 396 -6.31 1.81 8.93
N LEU A 397 -7.59 1.43 8.98
CA LEU A 397 -8.01 0.04 9.22
C LEU A 397 -7.51 -0.92 8.13
N ALA A 398 -7.46 -0.48 6.87
CA ALA A 398 -6.98 -1.28 5.75
C ALA A 398 -5.53 -1.77 5.91
N ARG A 399 -4.73 -1.11 6.76
CA ARG A 399 -3.35 -1.51 7.09
C ARG A 399 -3.14 -1.81 8.57
N SER A 400 -4.22 -2.03 9.33
CA SER A 400 -4.16 -2.23 10.79
C SER A 400 -4.60 -3.64 11.22
N VAL A 401 -4.14 -4.65 10.51
CA VAL A 401 -4.20 -6.07 10.92
C VAL A 401 -2.79 -6.62 10.95
N GLY A 402 -2.53 -7.59 11.84
CA GLY A 402 -1.28 -8.34 12.00
C GLY A 402 -0.17 -7.88 11.06
N GLY A 403 0.64 -6.92 11.55
CA GLY A 403 1.67 -6.27 10.76
C GLY A 403 2.43 -7.31 9.97
N GLY A 404 2.59 -7.05 8.67
CA GLY A 404 3.34 -7.91 7.77
C GLY A 404 4.58 -8.35 8.51
N CYS A 405 4.67 -9.65 8.75
CA CYS A 405 6.00 -10.19 8.67
C CYS A 405 6.49 -9.81 7.27
N ILE A 406 7.68 -9.22 7.25
CA ILE A 406 8.37 -9.00 6.00
C ILE A 406 8.55 -10.41 5.44
N ASP A 407 8.12 -10.62 4.22
CA ASP A 407 8.34 -11.85 3.45
C ASP A 407 9.17 -11.35 2.28
N SER A 408 10.48 -11.24 2.53
CA SER A 408 11.43 -10.55 1.67
C SER A 408 11.59 -11.26 0.33
N ASP A 409 11.25 -12.54 0.27
CA ASP A 409 11.40 -13.38 -0.90
C ASP A 409 10.05 -13.78 -1.54
N GLY A 410 8.93 -13.58 -0.84
CA GLY A 410 7.56 -13.75 -1.34
C GLY A 410 7.08 -15.20 -1.31
N ASP A 411 7.65 -16.04 -0.46
CA ASP A 411 7.37 -17.47 -0.38
C ASP A 411 6.19 -17.83 0.54
N GLY A 412 5.68 -16.83 1.27
CA GLY A 412 4.55 -16.92 2.19
C GLY A 412 4.91 -17.21 3.64
N ILE A 413 6.21 -17.29 3.96
CA ILE A 413 6.78 -17.37 5.31
C ILE A 413 7.30 -16.01 5.72
N CYS A 414 7.26 -15.75 7.01
CA CYS A 414 7.71 -14.52 7.62
C CYS A 414 9.24 -14.51 7.77
N ASP A 415 9.97 -13.46 7.41
CA ASP A 415 11.44 -13.32 7.53
C ASP A 415 11.99 -13.71 8.91
N ASP A 416 11.22 -13.53 9.99
CA ASP A 416 11.62 -13.91 11.34
C ASP A 416 11.37 -15.40 11.68
N GLU A 417 10.63 -16.09 10.83
CA GLU A 417 10.31 -17.52 10.84
C GLU A 417 10.90 -18.27 9.63
N ASP A 418 11.51 -17.56 8.69
CA ASP A 418 12.02 -18.05 7.43
C ASP A 418 13.51 -18.44 7.55
N ASN A 419 13.81 -19.70 7.30
CA ASN A 419 15.19 -20.19 7.30
C ASN A 419 15.97 -19.77 6.02
N CYS A 420 15.32 -19.13 5.05
CA CYS A 420 15.92 -18.51 3.88
C CYS A 420 15.32 -17.14 3.50
N VAL A 421 15.37 -16.17 4.41
CA VAL A 421 14.89 -14.77 4.27
C VAL A 421 14.98 -14.12 2.88
N ASP A 422 16.00 -14.42 2.07
CA ASP A 422 16.20 -13.80 0.75
C ASP A 422 15.95 -14.76 -0.45
N VAL A 423 15.57 -16.02 -0.22
CA VAL A 423 15.50 -17.09 -1.24
C VAL A 423 14.25 -17.97 -1.05
N PRO A 424 13.25 -17.88 -1.94
CA PRO A 424 11.94 -18.50 -1.72
C PRO A 424 12.01 -20.01 -1.47
N ASN A 425 11.61 -20.46 -0.28
CA ASN A 425 11.53 -21.88 0.08
C ASN A 425 10.31 -22.20 0.97
N PRO A 426 9.09 -22.23 0.39
CA PRO A 426 7.85 -22.37 1.16
C PRO A 426 7.73 -23.68 1.97
N ASP A 427 8.60 -24.66 1.74
CA ASP A 427 8.66 -25.93 2.47
C ASP A 427 9.64 -25.93 3.66
N GLN A 428 10.42 -24.85 3.82
CA GLN A 428 11.34 -24.62 4.93
C GLN A 428 12.27 -25.80 5.18
N GLY A 429 12.70 -26.47 4.09
CA GLY A 429 13.63 -27.61 4.16
C GLY A 429 14.96 -27.17 4.75
N ASP A 430 15.43 -27.88 5.78
CA ASP A 430 16.72 -27.71 6.45
C ASP A 430 17.27 -29.11 6.73
N GLY A 431 18.02 -29.64 5.76
CA GLY A 431 18.45 -31.02 5.69
C GLY A 431 19.55 -31.38 6.69
N ASP A 432 20.27 -30.41 7.20
CA ASP A 432 21.34 -30.60 8.19
C ASP A 432 21.02 -30.03 9.59
N GLY A 433 19.94 -29.25 9.70
CA GLY A 433 19.32 -28.80 10.94
C GLY A 433 20.03 -27.63 11.60
N ASP A 434 20.77 -26.82 10.83
CA ASP A 434 21.55 -25.71 11.35
C ASP A 434 20.76 -24.38 11.46
N GLY A 435 19.52 -24.37 10.95
CA GLY A 435 18.62 -23.22 10.93
C GLY A 435 18.74 -22.35 9.68
N ILE A 436 19.55 -22.75 8.70
CA ILE A 436 19.63 -22.18 7.35
C ILE A 436 18.94 -23.15 6.39
N GLY A 437 18.03 -22.68 5.54
CA GLY A 437 17.30 -23.57 4.66
C GLY A 437 18.17 -24.11 3.51
N ASP A 438 17.85 -25.32 3.05
CA ASP A 438 18.52 -26.02 1.95
C ASP A 438 18.64 -25.17 0.67
N ALA A 439 17.76 -24.17 0.51
CA ALA A 439 17.71 -23.28 -0.65
C ALA A 439 18.75 -22.17 -0.62
N CYS A 440 19.17 -21.73 0.57
CA CYS A 440 20.09 -20.62 0.80
C CYS A 440 21.38 -21.05 1.53
N ASP A 441 21.52 -22.34 1.85
CA ASP A 441 22.73 -22.93 2.40
C ASP A 441 23.76 -23.27 1.30
N ASP A 442 25.01 -22.83 1.51
CA ASP A 442 26.16 -23.08 0.65
C ASP A 442 26.73 -24.52 0.81
N ASP A 443 26.43 -25.19 1.94
CA ASP A 443 26.83 -26.57 2.26
C ASP A 443 25.63 -27.42 2.75
N PRO A 444 24.57 -27.65 1.92
CA PRO A 444 23.27 -28.24 2.31
C PRO A 444 23.31 -29.75 2.62
N VAL A 445 24.48 -30.25 3.02
CA VAL A 445 24.73 -31.65 3.37
C VAL A 445 25.45 -31.72 4.71
N PRO A 446 25.01 -32.60 5.64
CA PRO A 446 25.63 -32.74 6.95
C PRO A 446 27.13 -33.05 6.85
N GLY A 447 27.95 -32.06 7.13
CA GLY A 447 29.40 -32.16 7.09
C GLY A 447 30.02 -32.08 8.48
N HIS A 448 30.07 -33.21 9.22
CA HIS A 448 31.16 -33.65 10.12
C HIS A 448 30.69 -34.41 11.38
N ASP A 449 30.68 -35.75 11.34
CA ASP A 449 31.31 -36.60 12.37
C ASP A 449 31.34 -38.10 11.94
N VAL A 450 32.52 -38.74 11.97
CA VAL A 450 32.66 -40.17 11.57
C VAL A 450 32.50 -41.08 12.79
N CYS A 451 31.43 -41.86 12.87
CA CYS A 451 31.24 -42.90 13.90
C CYS A 451 31.84 -44.27 13.51
N CYS A 452 32.62 -44.88 14.43
CA CYS A 452 33.30 -46.17 14.23
C CYS A 452 32.89 -47.19 15.31
N MET A 453 32.40 -48.37 14.92
CA MET A 453 31.97 -49.41 15.86
C MET A 453 33.12 -50.37 16.19
N VAL A 454 33.66 -50.29 17.42
CA VAL A 454 34.58 -51.27 18.01
C VAL A 454 34.07 -51.68 19.39
N CYS A 455 34.05 -52.97 19.72
CA CYS A 455 33.67 -53.41 21.05
C CYS A 455 34.71 -52.98 22.11
N GLY A 456 34.42 -51.88 22.83
CA GLY A 456 34.91 -51.64 24.19
C GLY A 456 35.94 -50.54 24.46
N VAL A 457 36.08 -49.48 23.66
CA VAL A 457 36.93 -48.32 24.02
C VAL A 457 36.37 -46.99 23.47
N ASP A 458 36.51 -45.90 24.23
CA ASP A 458 36.02 -44.54 23.94
C ASP A 458 36.73 -43.84 22.75
N VAL A 459 35.92 -43.25 21.87
CA VAL A 459 36.16 -42.22 20.82
C VAL A 459 37.42 -42.33 19.95
N ILE A 460 37.24 -42.63 18.65
CA ILE A 460 38.27 -42.61 17.60
C ILE A 460 37.88 -41.56 16.56
N THR A 461 38.80 -40.64 16.21
CA THR A 461 38.51 -39.46 15.35
C THR A 461 39.05 -39.56 13.91
N SER A 462 39.33 -40.77 13.39
CA SER A 462 39.74 -40.93 11.98
C SER A 462 39.48 -42.32 11.35
N ALA A 463 39.19 -42.34 10.05
CA ALA A 463 38.93 -43.54 9.25
C ALA A 463 40.13 -44.51 9.17
N GLU A 464 41.36 -43.98 9.20
CA GLU A 464 42.59 -44.80 9.14
C GLU A 464 42.79 -45.61 10.45
N GLN A 465 42.39 -45.06 11.59
CA GLN A 465 42.43 -45.75 12.89
C GLN A 465 41.31 -46.78 13.05
N CYS A 466 40.13 -46.54 12.46
CA CYS A 466 39.01 -47.49 12.45
C CYS A 466 39.38 -48.81 11.74
N GLY A 467 40.05 -48.71 10.58
CA GLY A 467 40.55 -49.87 9.84
C GLY A 467 41.65 -50.65 10.56
N LEU A 468 42.51 -49.98 11.34
CA LEU A 468 43.59 -50.62 12.11
C LEU A 468 43.09 -51.31 13.39
N ALA A 469 41.96 -50.85 13.96
CA ALA A 469 41.32 -51.42 15.15
C ALA A 469 40.37 -52.59 14.83
N GLY A 470 40.14 -52.90 13.54
CA GLY A 470 39.21 -53.93 13.09
C GLY A 470 37.74 -53.54 13.17
N GLY A 471 37.43 -52.24 13.22
CA GLY A 471 36.06 -51.71 13.23
C GLY A 471 35.44 -51.65 11.84
N VAL A 472 34.11 -51.52 11.79
CA VAL A 472 33.32 -51.35 10.56
C VAL A 472 32.76 -49.93 10.55
N GLN A 473 32.89 -49.23 9.42
CA GLN A 473 32.23 -47.94 9.20
C GLN A 473 30.75 -48.19 8.88
N VAL A 474 29.86 -47.44 9.52
CA VAL A 474 28.40 -47.49 9.31
C VAL A 474 27.89 -46.09 8.94
N ASP A 475 26.71 -46.02 8.34
CA ASP A 475 26.01 -44.77 7.99
C ASP A 475 25.34 -44.11 9.21
N ASP A 476 25.08 -42.80 9.12
CA ASP A 476 24.60 -41.99 10.25
C ASP A 476 23.19 -42.37 10.74
N GLU A 477 22.37 -42.99 9.89
CA GLU A 477 21.01 -43.45 10.23
C GLU A 477 20.98 -44.56 11.28
N LEU A 478 22.11 -45.25 11.53
CA LEU A 478 22.21 -46.32 12.51
C LEU A 478 22.77 -45.89 13.87
N CYS A 479 23.16 -44.62 14.06
CA CYS A 479 24.02 -44.30 15.19
C CYS A 479 23.30 -43.98 16.52
N CYS A 480 22.01 -43.59 16.53
CA CYS A 480 21.22 -43.43 17.77
C CYS A 480 19.67 -43.35 17.56
N PRO A 481 18.95 -44.41 17.15
CA PRO A 481 17.48 -44.37 17.17
C PRO A 481 16.91 -44.69 18.56
N GLU A 482 15.89 -43.91 18.99
CA GLU A 482 14.95 -44.33 20.03
C GLU A 482 14.12 -45.52 19.51
N VAL A 483 14.07 -46.61 20.28
CA VAL A 483 13.37 -47.84 19.88
C VAL A 483 12.32 -48.23 20.91
N CYS A 484 11.29 -48.95 20.47
CA CYS A 484 10.33 -49.55 21.39
C CYS A 484 10.95 -50.75 22.10
N CYS A 485 11.10 -50.65 23.42
CA CYS A 485 11.72 -51.69 24.22
C CYS A 485 10.70 -52.48 25.04
N ALA A 486 10.60 -53.78 24.78
CA ALA A 486 9.82 -54.71 25.58
C ALA A 486 10.62 -55.21 26.78
N ARG A 487 10.22 -54.82 27.99
CA ARG A 487 10.85 -55.26 29.23
C ARG A 487 10.35 -56.64 29.65
N PRO A 488 11.13 -57.41 30.43
CA PRO A 488 10.74 -58.75 30.90
C PRO A 488 9.46 -58.82 31.74
N ASP A 489 9.01 -57.68 32.29
CA ASP A 489 7.75 -57.56 33.01
C ASP A 489 6.51 -57.37 32.10
N GLY A 490 6.73 -57.35 30.78
CA GLY A 490 5.69 -57.19 29.76
C GLY A 490 5.31 -55.74 29.47
N SER A 491 6.05 -54.76 30.00
CA SER A 491 5.85 -53.34 29.70
C SER A 491 6.69 -52.90 28.50
N HIS A 492 6.13 -52.02 27.66
CA HIS A 492 6.81 -51.45 26.49
C HIS A 492 7.09 -49.95 26.72
N GLN A 493 8.29 -49.49 26.40
CA GLN A 493 8.68 -48.08 26.56
C GLN A 493 9.67 -47.64 25.47
N ILE A 494 9.49 -46.43 24.94
CA ILE A 494 10.43 -45.81 24.00
C ILE A 494 11.66 -45.33 24.78
N MET A 495 12.85 -45.78 24.36
CA MET A 495 14.16 -45.36 24.89
C MET A 495 15.26 -45.66 23.90
N GLU A 496 16.47 -45.13 24.13
CA GLU A 496 17.64 -45.41 23.30
C GLU A 496 17.91 -46.93 23.15
N ALA A 497 18.25 -47.35 21.93
CA ALA A 497 18.51 -48.76 21.59
C ALA A 497 19.58 -49.42 22.47
N ALA A 498 20.62 -48.68 22.87
CA ALA A 498 21.67 -49.17 23.76
C ALA A 498 21.14 -49.48 25.18
N ALA A 499 20.23 -48.66 25.70
CA ALA A 499 19.58 -48.89 26.99
C ALA A 499 18.58 -50.06 26.91
N CYS A 500 17.92 -50.22 25.76
CA CYS A 500 17.01 -51.34 25.53
C CYS A 500 17.73 -52.70 25.53
N LEU A 501 18.85 -52.82 24.80
CA LEU A 501 19.62 -54.08 24.72
C LEU A 501 20.18 -54.56 26.07
N LEU A 502 20.27 -53.68 27.07
CA LEU A 502 20.70 -54.00 28.43
C LEU A 502 19.54 -54.40 29.36
N SER A 503 18.29 -54.05 29.02
CA SER A 503 17.15 -54.12 29.94
C SER A 503 15.88 -54.76 29.37
N GLY A 504 15.84 -55.09 28.08
CA GLY A 504 14.70 -55.65 27.37
C GLY A 504 15.04 -56.09 25.94
N GLU A 505 14.01 -56.31 25.13
CA GLU A 505 14.11 -56.73 23.72
C GLU A 505 13.48 -55.67 22.82
N VAL A 506 14.12 -55.36 21.68
CA VAL A 506 13.60 -54.37 20.73
C VAL A 506 12.46 -54.99 19.93
N VAL A 507 11.30 -54.32 19.92
CA VAL A 507 10.10 -54.76 19.20
C VAL A 507 9.62 -53.67 18.22
N ALA A 508 8.63 -53.99 17.39
CA ALA A 508 8.10 -53.04 16.40
C ALA A 508 7.56 -51.78 17.09
N LEU A 509 7.84 -50.59 16.52
CA LEU A 509 7.47 -49.30 17.12
C LEU A 509 5.96 -49.19 17.42
N ALA A 510 5.12 -49.83 16.61
CA ALA A 510 3.67 -49.95 16.80
C ALA A 510 3.27 -50.58 18.15
N GLU A 511 4.14 -51.40 18.77
CA GLU A 511 3.87 -52.00 20.09
C GLU A 511 4.08 -51.03 21.26
N CYS A 512 4.71 -49.86 21.02
CA CYS A 512 4.81 -48.74 21.97
C CYS A 512 3.85 -47.59 21.66
N GLN A 513 3.20 -47.60 20.50
CA GLN A 513 2.31 -46.53 20.01
C GLN A 513 0.89 -46.56 20.62
N ASP A 514 0.66 -47.32 21.69
CA ASP A 514 -0.44 -47.02 22.61
C ASP A 514 -0.01 -45.88 23.55
N LYS A 515 -0.24 -44.63 23.11
CA LYS A 515 -0.22 -43.41 23.94
C LYS A 515 -1.55 -42.65 23.77
N PRO A 516 -1.89 -41.73 24.71
CA PRO A 516 -3.24 -41.57 25.23
C PRO A 516 -4.12 -40.75 24.30
N ASP A 517 -4.95 -41.44 23.52
CA ASP A 517 -6.21 -40.86 23.08
C ASP A 517 -7.24 -41.19 24.17
N ASP A 518 -7.75 -40.16 24.85
CA ASP A 518 -8.92 -40.32 25.70
C ASP A 518 -10.09 -40.70 24.78
N VAL A 519 -10.53 -41.96 24.84
CA VAL A 519 -11.73 -42.38 24.10
C VAL A 519 -12.96 -42.05 24.91
N CYS A 520 -14.05 -41.78 24.21
CA CYS A 520 -15.33 -41.62 24.87
C CYS A 520 -15.95 -42.96 25.23
N CYS A 521 -16.10 -43.18 26.53
CA CYS A 521 -16.57 -44.43 27.09
C CYS A 521 -17.97 -44.27 27.65
N GLN A 522 -18.93 -44.97 27.05
CA GLN A 522 -20.25 -45.13 27.64
C GLN A 522 -20.21 -46.26 28.68
N GLN A 523 -20.39 -45.91 29.95
CA GLN A 523 -20.43 -46.86 31.05
C GLN A 523 -21.75 -47.67 31.05
N PRO A 524 -21.80 -48.84 31.71
CA PRO A 524 -23.01 -49.68 31.74
C PRO A 524 -24.25 -49.03 32.37
N ASP A 525 -24.07 -47.96 33.16
CA ASP A 525 -25.16 -47.18 33.76
C ASP A 525 -25.71 -46.08 32.84
N GLY A 526 -25.12 -45.93 31.64
CA GLY A 526 -25.52 -44.97 30.61
C GLY A 526 -24.72 -43.67 30.61
N SER A 527 -23.87 -43.43 31.62
CA SER A 527 -23.02 -42.22 31.68
C SER A 527 -21.89 -42.27 30.65
N VAL A 528 -21.48 -41.12 30.12
CA VAL A 528 -20.39 -41.00 29.12
C VAL A 528 -19.24 -40.22 29.74
N VAL A 529 -18.03 -40.79 29.70
CA VAL A 529 -16.81 -40.20 30.27
C VAL A 529 -15.63 -40.36 29.32
N THR A 530 -14.72 -39.39 29.30
CA THR A 530 -13.46 -39.47 28.54
C THR A 530 -12.41 -40.18 29.38
N VAL A 531 -11.99 -41.36 28.93
CA VAL A 531 -10.98 -42.20 29.60
C VAL A 531 -10.19 -43.00 28.56
N SER A 532 -8.98 -43.46 28.87
CA SER A 532 -8.25 -44.35 27.95
C SER A 532 -9.06 -45.59 27.52
N ALA A 533 -8.87 -46.06 26.27
CA ALA A 533 -9.59 -47.21 25.70
C ALA A 533 -9.50 -48.47 26.56
N ARG A 534 -8.36 -48.67 27.22
CA ARG A 534 -8.14 -49.77 28.15
C ARG A 534 -8.96 -49.65 29.44
N ALA A 535 -9.08 -48.43 29.99
CA ALA A 535 -9.93 -48.17 31.16
C ALA A 535 -11.42 -48.37 30.83
N CYS A 536 -11.83 -47.98 29.62
CA CYS A 536 -13.19 -48.20 29.15
C CYS A 536 -13.57 -49.70 29.11
N GLY A 537 -12.71 -50.53 28.50
CA GLY A 537 -12.93 -51.97 28.42
C GLY A 537 -12.91 -52.68 29.79
N LEU A 538 -12.07 -52.23 30.73
CA LEU A 538 -11.99 -52.82 32.07
C LEU A 538 -13.21 -52.51 32.96
N ALA A 539 -13.86 -51.37 32.75
CA ALA A 539 -15.11 -51.00 33.43
C ALA A 539 -16.37 -51.63 32.79
N GLY A 540 -16.21 -52.39 31.70
CA GLY A 540 -17.31 -52.94 30.92
C GLY A 540 -18.05 -51.89 30.08
N GLY A 541 -17.47 -50.71 29.90
CA GLY A 541 -18.00 -49.66 29.04
C GLY A 541 -17.67 -49.88 27.56
N GLN A 542 -18.43 -49.23 26.69
CA GLN A 542 -18.27 -49.31 25.25
C GLN A 542 -17.67 -48.00 24.72
N ALA A 543 -16.62 -48.11 23.90
CA ALA A 543 -16.08 -46.95 23.19
C ALA A 543 -17.08 -46.50 22.11
N ILE A 544 -17.36 -45.19 22.10
CA ILE A 544 -18.28 -44.53 21.15
C ILE A 544 -17.55 -43.40 20.43
N ASP A 545 -18.11 -42.95 19.31
CA ASP A 545 -17.53 -41.91 18.44
C ASP A 545 -17.30 -40.59 19.19
N VAL A 546 -16.20 -39.89 18.89
CA VAL A 546 -15.79 -38.65 19.57
C VAL A 546 -16.80 -37.53 19.32
N GLU A 547 -17.47 -37.54 18.17
CA GLU A 547 -18.49 -36.57 17.76
C GLU A 547 -19.75 -36.63 18.67
N VAL A 548 -19.99 -37.77 19.33
CA VAL A 548 -21.08 -37.95 20.32
C VAL A 548 -20.72 -37.32 21.67
N CYS A 549 -19.44 -37.18 21.96
CA CYS A 549 -18.92 -36.62 23.20
C CYS A 549 -18.81 -35.10 23.21
N GLU A 550 -18.68 -34.50 22.03
CA GLU A 550 -18.72 -33.05 21.85
C GLU A 550 -20.16 -32.51 21.98
N ASN A 551 -21.16 -33.41 22.00
CA ASN A 551 -22.58 -33.07 21.93
C ASN A 551 -23.44 -33.70 23.06
N VAL A 552 -23.10 -33.46 24.33
CA VAL A 552 -23.89 -33.89 25.50
C VAL A 552 -24.91 -32.81 25.90
N CYS A 553 -26.18 -33.20 26.06
CA CYS A 553 -27.24 -32.31 26.54
C CYS A 553 -27.20 -32.17 28.07
N CYS A 554 -26.99 -30.94 28.58
CA CYS A 554 -27.03 -30.64 30.02
C CYS A 554 -28.21 -29.69 30.33
N HIS A 555 -28.80 -29.82 31.52
CA HIS A 555 -29.86 -28.91 32.00
C HIS A 555 -29.33 -27.99 33.12
N GLY A 556 -29.40 -26.66 32.90
CA GLY A 556 -28.98 -25.63 33.86
C GLY A 556 -29.98 -24.48 34.02
N GLU A 557 -29.61 -23.43 34.77
CA GLU A 557 -30.49 -22.25 35.02
C GLU A 557 -30.86 -21.48 33.73
N GLY A 558 -30.19 -21.74 32.61
CA GLY A 558 -30.48 -21.19 31.28
C GLY A 558 -31.23 -22.13 30.31
N GLY A 559 -31.67 -23.32 30.74
CA GLY A 559 -32.35 -24.30 29.89
C GLY A 559 -31.48 -25.49 29.45
N TYR A 560 -31.88 -26.16 28.36
CA TYR A 560 -31.17 -27.31 27.79
C TYR A 560 -30.13 -26.85 26.76
N GLN A 561 -28.87 -27.25 26.94
CA GLN A 561 -27.77 -26.86 26.05
C GLN A 561 -26.87 -28.06 25.73
N VAL A 562 -26.32 -28.07 24.51
CA VAL A 562 -25.36 -29.07 24.03
C VAL A 562 -23.94 -28.60 24.39
N THR A 563 -23.13 -29.45 25.03
CA THR A 563 -21.76 -29.13 25.44
C THR A 563 -20.89 -30.40 25.46
N VAL A 564 -19.58 -30.23 25.67
CA VAL A 564 -18.62 -31.33 25.69
C VAL A 564 -18.72 -32.14 26.99
N ALA A 565 -18.65 -33.46 26.89
CA ALA A 565 -18.66 -34.38 28.01
C ALA A 565 -17.55 -34.03 29.02
N GLY A 566 -17.95 -33.46 30.17
CA GLY A 566 -17.06 -32.99 31.23
C GLY A 566 -17.23 -31.52 31.64
N GLN A 567 -17.94 -30.71 30.84
CA GLN A 567 -18.24 -29.30 31.14
C GLN A 567 -19.64 -29.06 31.72
N CYS A 568 -20.49 -30.09 31.86
CA CYS A 568 -21.83 -29.96 32.46
C CYS A 568 -21.73 -29.42 33.90
N HIS A 569 -22.25 -28.23 34.16
CA HIS A 569 -22.58 -27.77 35.51
C HIS A 569 -23.99 -28.26 35.90
N GLY A 570 -24.19 -29.58 35.95
CA GLY A 570 -25.48 -30.24 36.22
C GLY A 570 -25.53 -31.70 35.74
N ASP A 571 -26.67 -32.39 35.93
CA ASP A 571 -26.86 -33.76 35.44
C ASP A 571 -27.00 -33.75 33.90
N ALA A 572 -26.32 -34.67 33.23
CA ALA A 572 -26.54 -34.94 31.81
C ALA A 572 -27.96 -35.53 31.62
N VAL A 573 -28.70 -34.98 30.67
CA VAL A 573 -30.09 -35.36 30.37
C VAL A 573 -30.21 -35.98 28.99
N ASP A 574 -31.38 -36.54 28.68
CA ASP A 574 -31.62 -37.21 27.40
C ASP A 574 -31.33 -36.26 26.23
N ALA A 575 -30.50 -36.72 25.29
CA ALA A 575 -30.10 -35.97 24.10
C ALA A 575 -31.30 -35.48 23.27
N ALA A 576 -32.43 -36.20 23.31
CA ALA A 576 -33.66 -35.84 22.64
C ALA A 576 -34.26 -34.49 23.11
N LEU A 577 -33.89 -34.01 24.30
CA LEU A 577 -34.35 -32.72 24.84
C LEU A 577 -33.59 -31.51 24.25
N CYS A 578 -32.40 -31.75 23.70
CA CYS A 578 -31.62 -30.77 22.96
C CYS A 578 -31.80 -30.88 21.44
N GLU A 579 -32.52 -31.88 20.93
CA GLU A 579 -32.82 -31.98 19.50
C GLU A 579 -33.61 -30.75 19.02
N PRO A 580 -33.21 -30.10 17.92
CA PRO A 580 -33.91 -28.96 17.38
C PRO A 580 -35.30 -29.37 16.89
N VAL A 581 -36.34 -28.80 17.49
CA VAL A 581 -37.73 -28.90 17.05
C VAL A 581 -38.22 -27.54 16.56
N CYS A 582 -39.22 -27.54 15.69
CA CYS A 582 -39.78 -26.30 15.21
C CYS A 582 -41.02 -25.91 16.03
N CYS A 583 -41.01 -24.69 16.55
CA CYS A 583 -42.06 -24.14 17.41
C CYS A 583 -42.56 -22.82 16.84
N GLU A 584 -43.84 -22.53 17.07
CA GLU A 584 -44.44 -21.26 16.66
C GLU A 584 -44.29 -20.24 17.80
N ASP A 585 -43.72 -19.07 17.52
CA ASP A 585 -43.66 -17.97 18.48
C ASP A 585 -45.02 -17.28 18.66
N ALA A 586 -45.08 -16.30 19.58
CA ALA A 586 -46.31 -15.57 19.88
C ALA A 586 -46.88 -14.77 18.69
N ASP A 587 -46.06 -14.49 17.67
CA ASP A 587 -46.42 -13.74 16.46
C ASP A 587 -46.75 -14.67 15.27
N GLY A 588 -46.67 -15.99 15.47
CA GLY A 588 -47.04 -17.00 14.49
C GLY A 588 -45.94 -17.39 13.52
N ALA A 589 -44.67 -17.06 13.82
CA ALA A 589 -43.51 -17.45 13.02
C ALA A 589 -42.90 -18.76 13.54
N ALA A 590 -42.51 -19.64 12.61
CA ALA A 590 -41.89 -20.91 12.95
C ALA A 590 -40.39 -20.71 13.18
N GLN A 591 -39.92 -21.06 14.37
CA GLN A 591 -38.52 -20.97 14.80
C GLN A 591 -38.01 -22.35 15.23
N VAL A 592 -36.76 -22.65 14.93
CA VAL A 592 -36.10 -23.89 15.35
C VAL A 592 -35.48 -23.68 16.73
N VAL A 593 -35.97 -24.40 17.74
CA VAL A 593 -35.53 -24.30 19.14
C VAL A 593 -35.31 -25.70 19.72
N PRO A 594 -34.53 -25.90 20.79
CA PRO A 594 -34.40 -27.21 21.43
C PRO A 594 -35.75 -27.75 21.92
N ALA A 595 -35.98 -29.06 21.81
CA ALA A 595 -37.24 -29.73 22.19
C ALA A 595 -37.75 -29.34 23.58
N GLY A 596 -36.85 -29.19 24.56
CA GLY A 596 -37.18 -28.79 25.93
C GLY A 596 -37.53 -27.31 26.12
N ALA A 597 -37.27 -26.45 25.13
CA ALA A 597 -37.55 -25.00 25.15
C ALA A 597 -38.87 -24.63 24.46
N CYS A 598 -39.56 -25.60 23.87
CA CYS A 598 -40.83 -25.38 23.19
C CYS A 598 -41.97 -25.22 24.21
N GLU A 599 -42.55 -24.02 24.35
CA GLU A 599 -43.73 -23.81 25.20
C GLU A 599 -45.02 -24.46 24.63
N GLY A 600 -44.98 -24.95 23.37
CA GLY A 600 -46.09 -25.59 22.64
C GLY A 600 -45.76 -27.00 22.09
N ALA A 601 -46.68 -27.59 21.32
CA ALA A 601 -46.45 -28.90 20.71
C ALA A 601 -45.50 -28.79 19.50
N PRO A 602 -44.43 -29.59 19.41
CA PRO A 602 -43.46 -29.51 18.32
C PRO A 602 -44.10 -29.84 16.96
N HIS A 603 -43.80 -29.03 15.95
CA HIS A 603 -44.22 -29.27 14.57
C HIS A 603 -43.25 -30.24 13.85
N PRO A 604 -43.75 -31.07 12.91
CA PRO A 604 -42.87 -31.95 12.15
C PRO A 604 -41.89 -31.14 11.29
N ALA A 605 -40.64 -31.62 11.17
CA ALA A 605 -39.53 -30.95 10.45
C ALA A 605 -39.90 -30.39 9.06
N ARG A 606 -40.83 -31.05 8.35
CA ARG A 606 -41.39 -30.63 7.05
C ARG A 606 -42.00 -29.23 7.02
N VAL A 607 -42.33 -28.64 8.17
CA VAL A 607 -42.92 -27.29 8.26
C VAL A 607 -41.84 -26.20 8.16
N CYS A 608 -40.58 -26.55 8.44
CA CYS A 608 -39.45 -25.61 8.54
C CYS A 608 -38.36 -25.81 7.47
N GLU A 609 -38.55 -26.79 6.58
CA GLU A 609 -37.81 -26.89 5.32
C GLU A 609 -38.18 -25.71 4.41
N GLU A 610 -37.17 -25.02 3.87
CA GLU A 610 -37.38 -24.14 2.73
C GLU A 610 -37.75 -24.96 1.50
N ILE A 611 -38.88 -24.61 0.90
CA ILE A 611 -39.38 -25.22 -0.32
C ILE A 611 -39.41 -24.17 -1.42
N CYS A 612 -39.31 -24.63 -2.67
CA CYS A 612 -39.66 -23.79 -3.80
C CYS A 612 -41.17 -23.56 -3.76
N CYS A 613 -41.60 -22.29 -3.76
CA CYS A 613 -42.99 -21.87 -3.60
C CYS A 613 -43.40 -21.02 -4.80
N THR A 614 -44.57 -21.30 -5.36
CA THR A 614 -45.24 -20.41 -6.32
C THR A 614 -46.31 -19.63 -5.59
N ASP A 615 -46.26 -18.30 -5.61
CA ASP A 615 -47.30 -17.46 -5.01
C ASP A 615 -48.62 -17.45 -5.81
N ARG A 616 -49.60 -16.64 -5.39
CA ARG A 616 -50.91 -16.53 -6.07
C ARG A 616 -50.82 -15.90 -7.46
N GLU A 617 -49.76 -15.17 -7.73
CA GLU A 617 -49.53 -14.43 -8.98
C GLU A 617 -48.68 -15.25 -9.96
N GLY A 618 -48.20 -16.43 -9.53
CA GLY A 618 -47.41 -17.34 -10.34
C GLY A 618 -45.91 -17.10 -10.24
N GLN A 619 -45.46 -16.24 -9.32
CA GLN A 619 -44.04 -15.98 -9.10
C GLN A 619 -43.44 -17.08 -8.23
N VAL A 620 -42.22 -17.49 -8.57
CA VAL A 620 -41.52 -18.62 -7.95
C VAL A 620 -40.40 -18.08 -7.06
N GLY A 621 -40.32 -18.55 -5.81
CA GLY A 621 -39.27 -18.20 -4.86
C GLY A 621 -39.19 -19.18 -3.70
N THR A 622 -38.14 -19.13 -2.89
CA THR A 622 -37.99 -20.01 -1.73
C THR A 622 -38.76 -19.46 -0.52
N ALA A 623 -39.47 -20.35 0.19
CA ALA A 623 -40.17 -20.03 1.43
C ALA A 623 -40.37 -21.31 2.26
N THR A 624 -40.55 -21.18 3.57
CA THR A 624 -40.99 -22.34 4.38
C THR A 624 -42.38 -22.79 3.94
N ARG A 625 -42.65 -24.09 4.04
CA ARG A 625 -43.93 -24.69 3.58
C ARG A 625 -45.15 -23.99 4.19
N LEU A 626 -45.09 -23.61 5.46
CA LEU A 626 -46.16 -22.89 6.15
C LEU A 626 -46.35 -21.46 5.64
N ALA A 627 -45.25 -20.75 5.37
CA ALA A 627 -45.31 -19.39 4.83
C ALA A 627 -45.88 -19.40 3.40
N CYS A 628 -45.50 -20.39 2.59
CA CYS A 628 -46.04 -20.61 1.25
C CYS A 628 -47.56 -20.81 1.30
N GLU A 629 -48.05 -21.69 2.17
CA GLU A 629 -49.47 -21.97 2.35
C GLU A 629 -50.28 -20.76 2.86
N ARG A 630 -49.76 -20.01 3.85
CA ARG A 630 -50.45 -18.82 4.40
C ARG A 630 -50.56 -17.68 3.38
N ARG A 631 -49.54 -17.48 2.54
CA ARG A 631 -49.58 -16.51 1.43
C ARG A 631 -50.49 -16.98 0.29
N GLY A 632 -51.05 -18.19 0.40
CA GLY A 632 -51.89 -18.82 -0.60
C GLY A 632 -51.12 -19.26 -1.84
N GLY A 633 -49.80 -19.38 -1.71
CA GLY A 633 -48.94 -20.04 -2.67
C GLY A 633 -49.05 -21.56 -2.58
N ARG A 634 -48.37 -22.25 -3.48
CA ARG A 634 -48.32 -23.70 -3.57
C ARG A 634 -46.86 -24.12 -3.71
N GLU A 635 -46.54 -25.26 -3.11
CA GLU A 635 -45.24 -25.90 -3.31
C GLU A 635 -45.01 -26.18 -4.80
N ALA A 636 -43.85 -25.77 -5.29
CA ALA A 636 -43.38 -25.93 -6.66
C ALA A 636 -42.27 -26.98 -6.71
N PRO A 637 -42.03 -27.61 -7.87
CA PRO A 637 -40.87 -28.48 -8.06
C PRO A 637 -39.57 -27.74 -7.70
N ALA A 638 -38.66 -28.40 -6.96
CA ALA A 638 -37.41 -27.78 -6.51
C ALA A 638 -36.56 -27.24 -7.67
N GLU A 639 -36.61 -27.90 -8.83
CA GLU A 639 -35.96 -27.50 -10.07
C GLU A 639 -36.41 -26.13 -10.62
N TRP A 640 -37.55 -25.60 -10.16
CA TRP A 640 -38.03 -24.27 -10.56
C TRP A 640 -37.26 -23.13 -9.88
N CYS A 641 -36.59 -23.42 -8.77
CA CYS A 641 -35.73 -22.50 -8.03
C CYS A 641 -34.23 -22.79 -8.26
N ALA A 642 -33.89 -23.58 -9.30
CA ALA A 642 -32.49 -23.87 -9.66
C ALA A 642 -31.82 -22.67 -10.38
N GLU A 643 -30.53 -22.80 -10.68
CA GLU A 643 -29.73 -21.74 -11.34
C GLU A 643 -30.41 -21.13 -12.58
N PRO A 644 -30.18 -19.83 -12.87
CA PRO A 644 -30.81 -19.14 -13.99
C PRO A 644 -30.54 -19.82 -15.34
N ILE A 645 -31.58 -19.95 -16.16
CA ILE A 645 -31.53 -20.54 -17.51
C ILE A 645 -31.84 -19.49 -18.58
N CYS A 646 -31.38 -19.73 -19.80
CA CYS A 646 -31.86 -18.97 -20.96
C CYS A 646 -33.30 -19.38 -21.30
N CYS A 647 -34.22 -18.43 -21.27
CA CYS A 647 -35.63 -18.63 -21.57
C CYS A 647 -36.03 -17.87 -22.84
N GLN A 648 -36.77 -18.53 -23.73
CA GLN A 648 -37.38 -17.91 -24.91
C GLN A 648 -38.90 -17.83 -24.77
N TYR A 649 -39.46 -16.63 -24.81
CA TYR A 649 -40.89 -16.38 -24.73
C TYR A 649 -41.58 -16.47 -26.09
N ARG A 650 -42.92 -16.54 -26.10
CA ARG A 650 -43.73 -16.69 -27.33
C ARG A 650 -43.62 -15.52 -28.31
N ASP A 651 -43.27 -14.34 -27.84
CA ASP A 651 -42.97 -13.17 -28.68
C ASP A 651 -41.56 -13.23 -29.30
N GLY A 652 -40.82 -14.32 -29.01
CA GLY A 652 -39.47 -14.58 -29.46
C GLY A 652 -38.39 -13.87 -28.64
N SER A 653 -38.76 -13.09 -27.61
CA SER A 653 -37.77 -12.49 -26.70
C SER A 653 -37.06 -13.56 -25.90
N THR A 654 -35.81 -13.30 -25.55
CA THR A 654 -34.97 -14.19 -24.75
C THR A 654 -34.47 -13.46 -23.52
N ALA A 655 -34.45 -14.13 -22.36
CA ALA A 655 -33.97 -13.59 -21.10
C ALA A 655 -33.37 -14.69 -20.22
N THR A 656 -32.37 -14.33 -19.41
CA THR A 656 -31.83 -15.20 -18.37
C THR A 656 -32.71 -15.07 -17.13
N VAL A 657 -33.46 -16.11 -16.79
CA VAL A 657 -34.44 -16.14 -15.68
C VAL A 657 -34.40 -17.51 -15.01
N THR A 658 -34.98 -17.66 -13.81
CA THR A 658 -35.07 -19.00 -13.18
C THR A 658 -35.95 -19.95 -14.01
N PRO A 659 -35.77 -21.28 -13.90
CA PRO A 659 -36.60 -22.24 -14.63
C PRO A 659 -38.09 -22.10 -14.33
N GLY A 660 -38.44 -21.70 -13.11
CA GLY A 660 -39.81 -21.41 -12.69
C GLY A 660 -40.41 -20.18 -13.36
N GLU A 661 -39.66 -19.08 -13.43
CA GLU A 661 -40.09 -17.86 -14.15
C GLU A 661 -40.24 -18.11 -15.65
N CYS A 662 -39.36 -18.93 -16.23
CA CYS A 662 -39.46 -19.32 -17.63
C CYS A 662 -40.76 -20.09 -17.90
N ALA A 663 -41.07 -21.09 -17.07
CA ALA A 663 -42.30 -21.87 -17.18
C ALA A 663 -43.56 -21.02 -16.90
N GLY A 664 -43.52 -20.14 -15.89
CA GLY A 664 -44.61 -19.25 -15.49
C GLY A 664 -44.96 -18.21 -16.55
N GLY A 665 -43.96 -17.66 -17.25
CA GLY A 665 -44.12 -16.74 -18.37
C GLY A 665 -44.51 -17.39 -19.71
N GLN A 666 -44.81 -18.71 -19.72
CA GLN A 666 -45.02 -19.50 -20.95
C GLN A 666 -43.82 -19.47 -21.91
N GLY A 667 -42.62 -19.25 -21.39
CA GLY A 667 -41.38 -19.40 -22.11
C GLY A 667 -40.93 -20.86 -22.15
N VAL A 668 -40.02 -21.15 -23.08
CA VAL A 668 -39.36 -22.45 -23.21
C VAL A 668 -37.87 -22.26 -22.97
N GLN A 669 -37.24 -23.20 -22.27
CA GLN A 669 -35.79 -23.19 -22.14
C GLN A 669 -35.16 -23.24 -23.52
N ALA A 670 -34.29 -22.27 -23.78
CA ALA A 670 -33.57 -22.14 -25.03
C ALA A 670 -32.09 -22.50 -24.82
N PRO A 671 -31.38 -22.88 -25.90
CA PRO A 671 -29.93 -23.01 -25.86
C PRO A 671 -29.30 -21.71 -25.35
N ALA A 672 -28.20 -21.80 -24.60
CA ALA A 672 -27.52 -20.64 -24.03
C ALA A 672 -27.18 -19.58 -25.10
N GLU A 673 -26.92 -20.02 -26.34
CA GLU A 673 -26.62 -19.12 -27.47
C GLU A 673 -27.78 -18.19 -27.84
N ALA A 674 -29.02 -18.52 -27.49
CA ALA A 674 -30.19 -17.67 -27.75
C ALA A 674 -30.25 -16.42 -26.84
N CYS A 675 -29.56 -16.47 -25.70
CA CYS A 675 -29.34 -15.34 -24.80
C CYS A 675 -27.93 -14.72 -24.97
N ALA A 676 -27.07 -15.32 -25.80
CA ALA A 676 -25.76 -14.76 -26.12
C ALA A 676 -25.90 -13.47 -26.95
N GLN A 677 -25.07 -12.49 -26.60
CA GLN A 677 -24.95 -11.23 -27.33
C GLN A 677 -24.20 -11.48 -28.65
N VAL A 678 -24.72 -10.97 -29.77
CA VAL A 678 -24.12 -11.10 -31.11
C VAL A 678 -23.97 -9.73 -31.78
N CYS A 679 -22.95 -9.59 -32.63
CA CYS A 679 -22.80 -8.41 -33.49
C CYS A 679 -23.93 -8.37 -34.53
N CYS A 680 -24.89 -7.46 -34.34
CA CYS A 680 -26.06 -7.32 -35.20
C CYS A 680 -25.90 -6.17 -36.19
N VAL A 681 -25.83 -6.48 -37.48
CA VAL A 681 -25.77 -5.47 -38.55
C VAL A 681 -27.18 -5.18 -39.06
N LEU A 682 -27.72 -4.02 -38.70
CA LEU A 682 -29.03 -3.52 -39.12
C LEU A 682 -29.08 -3.15 -40.62
N PRO A 683 -30.28 -3.08 -41.24
CA PRO A 683 -30.43 -2.78 -42.67
C PRO A 683 -29.87 -1.43 -43.14
N ASP A 684 -29.71 -0.48 -42.24
CA ASP A 684 -29.09 0.83 -42.49
C ASP A 684 -27.56 0.81 -42.38
N GLY A 685 -26.98 -0.36 -42.08
CA GLY A 685 -25.55 -0.58 -41.94
C GLY A 685 -25.01 -0.34 -40.54
N GLN A 686 -25.84 0.00 -39.54
CA GLN A 686 -25.41 0.11 -38.15
C GLN A 686 -25.13 -1.27 -37.56
N ALA A 687 -23.99 -1.43 -36.89
CA ALA A 687 -23.65 -2.64 -36.15
C ALA A 687 -23.84 -2.39 -34.64
N VAL A 688 -24.61 -3.23 -33.96
CA VAL A 688 -24.92 -3.12 -32.51
C VAL A 688 -24.82 -4.49 -31.84
N THR A 689 -24.30 -4.54 -30.62
CA THR A 689 -24.23 -5.77 -29.83
C THR A 689 -25.57 -6.00 -29.12
N GLN A 690 -26.30 -7.02 -29.54
CA GLN A 690 -27.63 -7.37 -28.99
C GLN A 690 -27.88 -8.88 -29.06
N SER A 691 -28.92 -9.39 -28.40
CA SER A 691 -29.25 -10.82 -28.48
C SER A 691 -29.61 -11.26 -29.90
N GLN A 692 -29.31 -12.52 -30.24
CA GLN A 692 -29.56 -13.07 -31.58
C GLN A 692 -31.04 -12.95 -32.00
N SER A 693 -31.96 -13.06 -31.04
CA SER A 693 -33.40 -12.92 -31.25
C SER A 693 -33.82 -11.47 -31.53
N TRP A 694 -33.21 -10.50 -30.84
CA TRP A 694 -33.40 -9.08 -31.12
C TRP A 694 -32.89 -8.71 -32.52
N CYS A 695 -31.74 -9.26 -32.91
CA CYS A 695 -31.15 -8.99 -34.21
C CYS A 695 -32.06 -9.43 -35.36
N ALA A 696 -32.58 -10.65 -35.28
CA ALA A 696 -33.51 -11.20 -36.27
C ALA A 696 -34.82 -10.38 -36.37
N ARG A 697 -35.34 -9.85 -35.26
CA ARG A 697 -36.58 -9.03 -35.25
C ARG A 697 -36.40 -7.65 -35.89
N ASN A 698 -35.23 -7.05 -35.75
CA ASN A 698 -34.94 -5.71 -36.27
C ASN A 698 -34.42 -5.73 -37.72
N GLY A 699 -34.56 -6.87 -38.40
CA GLY A 699 -34.10 -7.06 -39.77
C GLY A 699 -32.57 -7.05 -39.90
N GLY A 700 -31.86 -7.12 -38.77
CA GLY A 700 -30.41 -7.20 -38.75
C GLY A 700 -29.93 -8.61 -39.05
N GLN A 701 -28.73 -8.72 -39.59
CA GLN A 701 -28.05 -9.99 -39.81
C GLN A 701 -26.87 -10.12 -38.85
N PRO A 702 -26.57 -11.33 -38.35
CA PRO A 702 -25.31 -11.58 -37.67
C PRO A 702 -24.15 -11.17 -38.59
N GLY A 703 -23.41 -10.13 -38.18
CA GLY A 703 -22.21 -9.69 -38.84
C GLY A 703 -21.02 -10.56 -38.43
N ALA A 704 -19.94 -10.53 -39.22
CA ALA A 704 -18.65 -10.99 -38.70
C ALA A 704 -18.29 -10.15 -37.46
N GLU A 705 -17.77 -10.79 -36.40
CA GLU A 705 -17.32 -10.15 -35.15
C GLU A 705 -16.47 -8.89 -35.42
N ALA A 706 -15.62 -8.94 -36.45
CA ALA A 706 -14.79 -7.84 -36.93
C ALA A 706 -15.52 -6.54 -37.34
N ARG A 707 -16.86 -6.51 -37.43
CA ARG A 707 -17.63 -5.28 -37.66
C ARG A 707 -18.05 -4.55 -36.38
N CYS A 708 -17.98 -5.22 -35.24
CA CYS A 708 -18.27 -4.66 -33.93
C CYS A 708 -17.00 -4.54 -33.05
N ASP A 709 -15.92 -5.24 -33.40
CA ASP A 709 -14.63 -5.18 -32.70
C ASP A 709 -13.66 -4.15 -33.31
N GLN A 710 -12.67 -3.74 -32.51
CA GLN A 710 -11.56 -2.93 -33.01
C GLN A 710 -10.63 -3.78 -33.91
N VAL A 711 -10.13 -3.19 -34.99
CA VAL A 711 -9.18 -3.77 -35.95
C VAL A 711 -7.85 -3.01 -35.92
N CYS A 712 -6.76 -3.71 -36.23
CA CYS A 712 -5.47 -3.06 -36.45
C CYS A 712 -5.47 -2.34 -37.81
N CYS A 713 -5.33 -1.02 -37.79
CA CYS A 713 -5.38 -0.16 -38.96
C CYS A 713 -4.01 0.49 -39.20
N GLN A 714 -3.46 0.23 -40.38
CA GLN A 714 -2.23 0.86 -40.83
C GLN A 714 -2.54 2.12 -41.63
N ILE A 715 -1.97 3.25 -41.19
CA ILE A 715 -2.00 4.53 -41.92
C ILE A 715 -0.54 4.97 -42.14
N GLY A 716 -0.02 4.76 -43.36
CA GLY A 716 1.41 4.96 -43.63
C GLY A 716 2.27 3.90 -42.93
N ASP A 717 3.31 4.32 -42.20
CA ASP A 717 4.23 3.41 -41.48
C ASP A 717 3.81 3.18 -40.01
N GLN A 718 2.58 3.53 -39.64
CA GLN A 718 2.06 3.42 -38.27
C GLN A 718 0.82 2.54 -38.27
N ALA A 719 0.73 1.62 -37.30
CA ALA A 719 -0.42 0.74 -37.08
C ALA A 719 -1.07 1.08 -35.72
N GLN A 720 -2.39 1.14 -35.68
CA GLN A 720 -3.16 1.48 -34.48
C GLN A 720 -4.50 0.73 -34.44
N THR A 721 -5.00 0.44 -33.25
CA THR A 721 -6.29 -0.22 -33.08
C THR A 721 -7.43 0.80 -33.20
N THR A 722 -8.38 0.56 -34.10
CA THR A 722 -9.52 1.47 -34.38
C THR A 722 -10.69 0.67 -34.96
N THR A 723 -11.88 1.25 -35.13
CA THR A 723 -12.97 0.52 -35.81
C THR A 723 -12.72 0.41 -37.32
N PRO A 724 -13.23 -0.61 -38.02
CA PRO A 724 -13.06 -0.73 -39.48
C PRO A 724 -13.52 0.50 -40.26
N ARG A 725 -14.56 1.19 -39.76
CA ARG A 725 -15.12 2.40 -40.36
C ARG A 725 -14.20 3.60 -40.22
N GLU A 726 -13.55 3.75 -39.07
CA GLU A 726 -12.56 4.80 -38.83
C GLU A 726 -11.27 4.54 -39.61
N CYS A 727 -10.88 3.26 -39.75
CA CYS A 727 -9.77 2.86 -40.59
C CYS A 727 -9.98 3.25 -42.06
N GLU A 728 -11.11 2.83 -42.65
CA GLU A 728 -11.47 3.21 -44.01
C GLU A 728 -11.68 4.73 -44.15
N GLY A 729 -12.30 5.37 -43.15
CA GLY A 729 -12.55 6.81 -43.12
C GLY A 729 -11.28 7.66 -43.07
N SER A 730 -10.21 7.11 -42.50
CA SER A 730 -8.90 7.76 -42.39
C SER A 730 -7.95 7.41 -43.55
N GLY A 731 -8.42 6.64 -44.54
CA GLY A 731 -7.61 6.15 -45.66
C GLY A 731 -6.59 5.07 -45.26
N GLY A 732 -6.78 4.44 -44.11
CA GLY A 732 -5.96 3.34 -43.62
C GLY A 732 -6.37 1.99 -44.19
N GLN A 733 -5.46 1.03 -44.09
CA GLN A 733 -5.70 -0.36 -44.47
C GLN A 733 -5.80 -1.23 -43.23
N VAL A 734 -6.84 -2.07 -43.17
CA VAL A 734 -6.92 -3.11 -42.14
C VAL A 734 -5.82 -4.13 -42.39
N VAL A 735 -4.96 -4.31 -41.39
CA VAL A 735 -3.83 -5.23 -41.40
C VAL A 735 -4.04 -6.34 -40.36
N PRO A 736 -3.29 -7.45 -40.44
CA PRO A 736 -3.35 -8.50 -39.44
C PRO A 736 -3.12 -7.95 -38.01
N SER A 737 -3.81 -8.53 -37.03
CA SER A 737 -3.80 -8.04 -35.64
C SER A 737 -2.41 -8.02 -35.03
N GLU A 738 -1.50 -8.87 -35.48
CA GLU A 738 -0.11 -8.94 -35.01
C GLU A 738 0.72 -7.70 -35.33
N TRP A 739 0.25 -6.79 -36.20
CA TRP A 739 0.90 -5.51 -36.48
C TRP A 739 0.62 -4.46 -35.40
N CYS A 740 -0.38 -4.72 -34.55
CA CYS A 740 -0.69 -3.93 -33.35
C CYS A 740 -0.39 -4.72 -32.07
N ALA A 741 0.21 -5.92 -32.17
CA ALA A 741 0.63 -6.70 -31.01
C ALA A 741 1.92 -6.12 -30.41
N PRO A 742 2.14 -6.25 -29.08
CA PRO A 742 3.38 -5.81 -28.44
C PRO A 742 4.58 -6.57 -29.02
N ALA A 743 5.73 -5.89 -29.13
CA ALA A 743 6.95 -6.50 -29.64
C ALA A 743 7.44 -7.63 -28.70
N VAL A 744 7.99 -8.71 -29.27
CA VAL A 744 8.46 -9.89 -28.54
C VAL A 744 9.99 -9.95 -28.52
N CYS A 745 10.55 -10.56 -27.47
CA CYS A 745 11.98 -10.88 -27.44
C CYS A 745 12.28 -11.99 -28.44
N CYS A 746 13.03 -11.67 -29.51
CA CYS A 746 13.36 -12.61 -30.56
C CYS A 746 14.82 -13.08 -30.46
N LEU A 747 15.03 -14.38 -30.22
CA LEU A 747 16.34 -15.02 -30.33
C LEU A 747 16.67 -15.33 -31.78
N LEU A 748 17.66 -14.64 -32.33
CA LEU A 748 18.17 -14.88 -33.67
C LEU A 748 19.18 -16.05 -33.67
N ARG A 749 19.35 -16.67 -34.85
CA ARG A 749 20.20 -17.86 -35.02
C ARG A 749 21.69 -17.62 -34.80
N ASP A 750 22.13 -16.38 -34.89
CA ASP A 750 23.51 -15.98 -34.60
C ASP A 750 23.78 -15.83 -33.09
N GLY A 751 22.76 -16.06 -32.26
CA GLY A 751 22.85 -15.97 -30.81
C GLY A 751 22.52 -14.59 -30.26
N THR A 752 22.22 -13.61 -31.12
CA THR A 752 21.78 -12.29 -30.69
C THR A 752 20.29 -12.28 -30.35
N ALA A 753 19.86 -11.32 -29.55
CA ALA A 753 18.48 -11.15 -29.13
C ALA A 753 18.05 -9.74 -29.53
N ALA A 754 16.86 -9.59 -30.09
CA ALA A 754 16.33 -8.31 -30.55
C ALA A 754 14.82 -8.24 -30.28
N THR A 755 14.34 -7.05 -29.91
CA THR A 755 12.90 -6.77 -29.77
C THR A 755 12.32 -6.56 -31.17
N LEU A 756 11.55 -7.52 -31.65
CA LEU A 756 10.96 -7.53 -33.00
C LEU A 756 9.46 -7.81 -32.90
N GLY A 757 8.69 -7.42 -33.91
CA GLY A 757 7.32 -7.93 -34.05
C GLY A 757 7.34 -9.46 -34.18
N GLU A 758 6.32 -10.15 -33.69
CA GLU A 758 6.27 -11.62 -33.70
C GLU A 758 6.43 -12.20 -35.13
N ALA A 759 5.84 -11.53 -36.13
CA ALA A 759 6.01 -11.88 -37.55
C ALA A 759 7.44 -11.64 -38.06
N GLU A 760 8.09 -10.54 -37.66
CA GLU A 760 9.48 -10.24 -38.02
C GLU A 760 10.44 -11.25 -37.38
N CYS A 761 10.15 -11.67 -36.14
CA CYS A 761 10.89 -12.72 -35.46
C CYS A 761 10.80 -14.06 -36.20
N ALA A 762 9.58 -14.43 -36.62
CA ALA A 762 9.36 -15.64 -37.41
C ALA A 762 10.03 -15.57 -38.79
N GLU A 763 10.00 -14.43 -39.47
CA GLU A 763 10.68 -14.21 -40.76
C GLU A 763 12.21 -14.29 -40.63
N ALA A 764 12.76 -13.74 -39.54
CA ALA A 764 14.18 -13.86 -39.20
C ALA A 764 14.56 -15.29 -38.76
N ARG A 765 13.59 -16.21 -38.69
CA ARG A 765 13.73 -17.58 -38.17
C ARG A 765 14.28 -17.61 -36.75
N GLY A 766 13.94 -16.57 -35.98
CA GLY A 766 14.23 -16.51 -34.57
C GLY A 766 13.17 -17.25 -33.75
N MET A 767 13.46 -17.43 -32.47
CA MET A 767 12.54 -18.02 -31.50
C MET A 767 12.06 -16.92 -30.57
N ALA A 768 10.75 -16.80 -30.40
CA ALA A 768 10.18 -15.94 -29.38
C ALA A 768 10.56 -16.48 -27.99
N ALA A 769 11.05 -15.60 -27.13
CA ALA A 769 11.42 -15.89 -25.74
C ALA A 769 10.68 -14.93 -24.80
N GLU A 770 10.76 -15.18 -23.50
CA GLU A 770 10.17 -14.29 -22.50
C GLU A 770 10.74 -12.86 -22.61
N PRO A 771 9.92 -11.81 -22.46
CA PRO A 771 10.36 -10.41 -22.62
C PRO A 771 11.58 -10.06 -21.77
N ALA A 772 11.63 -10.55 -20.52
CA ALA A 772 12.71 -10.34 -19.56
C ALA A 772 14.09 -10.81 -20.06
N LEU A 773 14.15 -11.71 -21.05
CA LEU A 773 15.41 -12.21 -21.59
C LEU A 773 16.10 -11.24 -22.58
N CYS A 774 15.33 -10.30 -23.14
CA CYS A 774 15.86 -9.21 -23.96
C CYS A 774 16.05 -7.91 -23.18
N GLU A 775 15.63 -7.87 -21.91
CA GLU A 775 15.89 -6.72 -21.04
C GLU A 775 17.38 -6.55 -20.82
N ALA A 776 17.82 -5.30 -20.90
CA ALA A 776 19.18 -4.91 -20.66
C ALA A 776 19.48 -5.05 -19.16
N VAL A 777 20.36 -5.99 -18.81
CA VAL A 777 20.83 -6.19 -17.44
C VAL A 777 22.26 -5.72 -17.28
N CYS A 778 22.63 -5.37 -16.05
CA CYS A 778 24.02 -5.13 -15.74
C CYS A 778 24.77 -6.46 -15.69
N CYS A 779 25.83 -6.60 -16.49
CA CYS A 779 26.57 -7.85 -16.66
C CYS A 779 28.05 -7.65 -16.34
N GLU A 780 28.58 -8.38 -15.37
CA GLU A 780 30.03 -8.48 -15.15
C GLU A 780 30.60 -9.68 -15.90
N LEU A 781 31.45 -9.40 -16.89
CA LEU A 781 32.12 -10.41 -17.69
C LEU A 781 33.63 -10.22 -17.61
N GLU A 782 34.36 -11.22 -17.09
CA GLU A 782 35.83 -11.17 -16.95
C GLU A 782 36.34 -9.92 -16.21
N GLY A 783 35.59 -9.42 -15.21
CA GLY A 783 35.94 -8.23 -14.43
C GLY A 783 35.62 -6.90 -15.12
N VAL A 784 34.82 -6.93 -16.20
CA VAL A 784 34.33 -5.74 -16.91
C VAL A 784 32.81 -5.69 -16.81
N THR A 785 32.30 -4.63 -16.20
CA THR A 785 30.88 -4.34 -16.07
C THR A 785 30.37 -3.66 -17.35
N GLN A 786 29.34 -4.24 -17.96
CA GLN A 786 28.71 -3.73 -19.19
C GLN A 786 27.22 -4.08 -19.24
N THR A 787 26.43 -3.28 -19.94
CA THR A 787 25.02 -3.57 -20.16
C THR A 787 24.86 -4.53 -21.35
N LEU A 788 24.24 -5.69 -21.11
CA LEU A 788 23.92 -6.69 -22.14
C LEU A 788 22.48 -7.17 -21.95
N PRO A 789 21.78 -7.63 -23.00
CA PRO A 789 20.55 -8.39 -22.83
C PRO A 789 20.78 -9.56 -21.88
N ALA A 790 19.84 -9.82 -20.96
CA ALA A 790 19.95 -10.83 -19.92
C ALA A 790 20.45 -12.19 -20.43
N ILE A 791 19.90 -12.65 -21.56
CA ILE A 791 20.29 -13.92 -22.17
C ILE A 791 21.71 -13.93 -22.75
N GLN A 792 22.24 -12.77 -23.16
CA GLN A 792 23.61 -12.65 -23.65
C GLN A 792 24.60 -12.66 -22.49
N CYS A 793 24.24 -12.08 -21.34
CA CYS A 793 25.03 -12.16 -20.13
C CYS A 793 25.20 -13.62 -19.67
N ASP A 794 24.09 -14.35 -19.54
CA ASP A 794 24.12 -15.75 -19.07
C ASP A 794 24.93 -16.66 -20.00
N ARG A 795 24.76 -16.51 -21.32
CA ARG A 795 25.46 -17.33 -22.30
C ARG A 795 26.95 -17.05 -22.37
N ALA A 796 27.35 -15.82 -22.10
CA ALA A 796 28.75 -15.44 -22.02
C ALA A 796 29.37 -15.91 -20.69
N GLY A 797 28.56 -16.39 -19.73
CA GLY A 797 29.00 -16.77 -18.39
C GLY A 797 29.25 -15.57 -17.48
N GLY A 798 28.59 -14.45 -17.74
CA GLY A 798 28.67 -13.24 -16.92
C GLY A 798 27.74 -13.30 -15.71
N ALA A 799 28.12 -12.61 -14.64
CA ALA A 799 27.26 -12.43 -13.47
C ALA A 799 26.33 -11.25 -13.71
N ARG A 800 25.02 -11.45 -13.47
CA ARG A 800 24.06 -10.35 -13.46
C ARG A 800 24.26 -9.57 -12.16
N LEU A 801 24.51 -8.28 -12.26
CA LEU A 801 24.63 -7.36 -11.12
C LEU A 801 23.33 -6.56 -10.96
N ASP A 802 23.20 -5.89 -9.82
CA ASP A 802 22.16 -4.90 -9.63
C ASP A 802 22.18 -3.83 -10.75
N ALA A 803 21.02 -3.24 -11.06
CA ALA A 803 20.92 -2.25 -12.13
C ALA A 803 21.79 -0.99 -11.84
N ALA A 804 21.98 -0.65 -10.56
CA ALA A 804 22.75 0.51 -10.13
C ALA A 804 24.25 0.37 -10.42
N ALA A 805 24.79 -0.86 -10.49
CA ALA A 805 26.19 -1.16 -10.80
C ALA A 805 26.58 -0.75 -12.23
N CYS A 806 25.62 -0.64 -13.15
CA CYS A 806 25.82 -0.15 -14.51
C CYS A 806 25.40 1.31 -14.72
N GLU A 807 24.65 1.90 -13.77
CA GLU A 807 24.15 3.27 -13.89
C GLU A 807 25.21 4.35 -13.61
N ALA A 808 26.39 4.00 -13.09
CA ALA A 808 27.49 4.95 -12.92
C ALA A 808 28.85 4.40 -13.39
N LEU A 809 29.09 4.43 -14.70
CA LEU A 809 30.45 4.29 -15.23
C LEU A 809 31.16 5.65 -15.15
N CYS A 810 32.31 5.71 -14.45
CA CYS A 810 33.15 6.90 -14.52
C CYS A 810 33.80 6.96 -15.92
N CYS A 811 33.42 7.93 -16.75
CA CYS A 811 33.87 8.04 -18.13
C CYS A 811 34.97 9.09 -18.27
N ALA A 812 36.16 8.68 -18.74
CA ALA A 812 37.26 9.60 -19.05
C ALA A 812 37.17 10.06 -20.51
N LEU A 813 36.87 11.35 -20.72
CA LEU A 813 36.65 11.93 -22.04
C LEU A 813 37.96 12.42 -22.70
N PRO A 814 38.01 12.52 -24.04
CA PRO A 814 39.24 12.89 -24.77
C PRO A 814 39.77 14.31 -24.48
N ASP A 815 38.92 15.20 -23.97
CA ASP A 815 39.29 16.54 -23.53
C ASP A 815 39.90 16.56 -22.11
N GLY A 816 39.96 15.40 -21.46
CA GLY A 816 40.51 15.18 -20.14
C GLY A 816 39.51 15.35 -19.00
N SER A 817 38.23 15.65 -19.27
CA SER A 817 37.19 15.64 -18.23
C SER A 817 36.80 14.21 -17.85
N ARG A 818 36.25 14.07 -16.65
CA ARG A 818 35.76 12.79 -16.13
C ARG A 818 34.37 13.03 -15.56
N GLU A 819 33.41 12.28 -16.06
CA GLU A 819 31.99 12.49 -15.78
C GLU A 819 31.33 11.13 -15.55
N PRO A 820 30.40 11.00 -14.58
CA PRO A 820 29.55 9.83 -14.48
C PRO A 820 28.59 9.86 -15.66
N LEU A 821 28.77 8.93 -16.61
CA LEU A 821 27.97 8.82 -17.82
C LEU A 821 27.51 7.36 -17.96
N SER A 822 26.35 7.16 -18.59
CA SER A 822 25.97 5.82 -19.03
C SER A 822 27.01 5.27 -20.02
N ALA A 823 27.13 3.95 -20.12
CA ALA A 823 28.09 3.32 -21.03
C ALA A 823 27.89 3.76 -22.50
N ASP A 824 26.64 3.95 -22.92
CA ASP A 824 26.27 4.39 -24.26
C ASP A 824 26.68 5.86 -24.51
N GLU A 825 26.49 6.74 -23.53
CA GLU A 825 26.92 8.14 -23.62
C GLU A 825 28.45 8.26 -23.59
N CYS A 826 29.12 7.43 -22.79
CA CYS A 826 30.58 7.38 -22.73
C CYS A 826 31.17 6.98 -24.09
N ALA A 827 30.62 5.92 -24.70
CA ALA A 827 31.02 5.47 -26.03
C ALA A 827 30.68 6.50 -27.12
N ALA A 828 29.50 7.11 -27.06
CA ALA A 828 29.08 8.15 -28.01
C ALA A 828 30.01 9.38 -27.99
N ARG A 829 30.54 9.73 -26.81
CA ARG A 829 31.51 10.82 -26.62
C ARG A 829 32.97 10.39 -26.79
N ARG A 830 33.22 9.14 -27.20
CA ARG A 830 34.54 8.54 -27.37
C ARG A 830 35.39 8.56 -26.08
N GLY A 831 34.73 8.52 -24.93
CA GLY A 831 35.41 8.35 -23.65
C GLY A 831 35.75 6.89 -23.39
N GLU A 832 36.67 6.66 -22.45
CA GLU A 832 37.00 5.33 -21.98
C GLU A 832 36.52 5.12 -20.54
N PRO A 833 36.03 3.91 -20.20
CA PRO A 833 35.69 3.54 -18.82
C PRO A 833 36.90 3.69 -17.89
N ALA A 834 36.71 4.32 -16.75
CA ALA A 834 37.71 4.51 -15.71
C ALA A 834 37.24 3.93 -14.36
N PRO A 835 38.14 3.67 -13.40
CA PRO A 835 37.78 3.20 -12.07
C PRO A 835 36.76 4.14 -11.40
N ALA A 836 35.71 3.58 -10.79
CA ALA A 836 34.59 4.34 -10.21
C ALA A 836 35.03 5.40 -9.18
N GLU A 837 36.13 5.13 -8.47
CA GLU A 837 36.79 6.03 -7.52
C GLU A 837 37.24 7.39 -8.12
N TRP A 838 37.34 7.52 -9.44
CA TRP A 838 37.75 8.76 -10.10
C TRP A 838 36.60 9.76 -10.30
N CYS A 839 35.37 9.36 -10.02
CA CYS A 839 34.16 10.18 -10.13
C CYS A 839 33.40 10.37 -8.80
N GLN A 840 34.00 10.04 -7.65
CA GLN A 840 33.36 10.24 -6.34
C GLN A 840 33.20 11.73 -5.97
N GLU A 841 32.17 12.03 -5.16
CA GLU A 841 31.75 13.38 -4.77
C GLU A 841 32.90 14.25 -4.21
N ALA A 842 32.87 15.53 -4.55
CA ALA A 842 33.84 16.51 -4.05
C ALA A 842 33.68 16.69 -2.53
N VAL A 843 34.76 16.50 -1.79
CA VAL A 843 34.80 16.65 -0.33
C VAL A 843 35.11 18.08 0.08
N CYS A 844 34.65 18.49 1.26
CA CYS A 844 34.96 19.79 1.80
C CYS A 844 36.42 19.86 2.27
N CYS A 845 37.25 20.61 1.54
CA CYS A 845 38.69 20.67 1.73
C CYS A 845 39.14 22.01 2.30
N SER A 846 39.83 21.99 3.45
CA SER A 846 40.50 23.17 4.01
C SER A 846 41.97 23.16 3.59
N LEU A 847 42.35 24.12 2.75
CA LEU A 847 43.72 24.28 2.25
C LEU A 847 44.61 25.01 3.28
N PRO A 848 45.94 24.81 3.25
CA PRO A 848 46.87 25.41 4.22
C PRO A 848 46.90 26.95 4.25
N ASP A 849 46.42 27.60 3.19
CA ASP A 849 46.31 29.06 3.09
C ASP A 849 45.04 29.62 3.76
N GLY A 850 44.20 28.75 4.33
CA GLY A 850 42.96 29.08 5.01
C GLY A 850 41.73 29.06 4.10
N HIS A 851 41.88 28.78 2.81
CA HIS A 851 40.73 28.64 1.92
C HIS A 851 40.02 27.31 2.10
N VAL A 852 38.69 27.36 2.15
CA VAL A 852 37.82 26.19 2.15
C VAL A 852 37.19 26.07 0.76
N VAL A 853 37.40 24.92 0.11
CA VAL A 853 36.99 24.64 -1.28
C VAL A 853 36.46 23.22 -1.41
N SER A 854 35.52 23.00 -2.33
CA SER A 854 35.06 21.65 -2.66
C SER A 854 35.98 21.03 -3.71
N LEU A 855 36.68 19.96 -3.37
CA LEU A 855 37.63 19.25 -4.24
C LEU A 855 37.46 17.74 -4.05
N PRO A 856 37.71 16.91 -5.08
CA PRO A 856 37.86 15.47 -4.88
C PRO A 856 38.89 15.14 -3.78
N ALA A 857 38.66 14.08 -3.00
CA ALA A 857 39.46 13.78 -1.82
C ALA A 857 40.97 13.62 -2.11
N ASP A 858 41.31 13.00 -3.25
CA ASP A 858 42.69 12.86 -3.73
C ASP A 858 43.35 14.21 -4.06
N ARG A 859 42.59 15.16 -4.63
CA ARG A 859 43.03 16.53 -4.93
C ARG A 859 43.16 17.38 -3.68
N CYS A 860 42.34 17.14 -2.67
CA CYS A 860 42.46 17.79 -1.36
C CYS A 860 43.77 17.40 -0.68
N GLU A 861 44.05 16.10 -0.61
CA GLU A 861 45.28 15.56 -0.03
C GLU A 861 46.52 15.96 -0.83
N ALA A 862 46.44 15.97 -2.17
CA ALA A 862 47.55 16.39 -3.04
C ALA A 862 47.92 17.88 -2.90
N GLN A 863 47.05 18.71 -2.33
CA GLN A 863 47.30 20.12 -2.05
C GLN A 863 47.62 20.38 -0.57
N ASP A 864 47.98 19.34 0.19
CA ASP A 864 48.19 19.37 1.64
C ASP A 864 46.94 19.88 2.41
N GLY A 865 45.77 19.79 1.79
CA GLY A 865 44.49 20.17 2.40
C GLY A 865 43.98 19.11 3.37
N ARG A 866 43.15 19.54 4.31
CA ARG A 866 42.48 18.65 5.27
C ARG A 866 41.00 18.57 4.94
N ILE A 867 40.51 17.34 4.84
CA ILE A 867 39.07 17.08 4.75
C ILE A 867 38.42 17.54 6.07
N THR A 868 37.38 18.34 5.97
CA THR A 868 36.71 18.99 7.12
C THR A 868 35.20 18.82 7.06
N GLU A 869 34.49 19.24 8.10
CA GLU A 869 33.03 19.12 8.20
C GLU A 869 32.32 19.73 6.97
N PRO A 870 31.37 19.01 6.33
CA PRO A 870 30.70 19.44 5.10
C PRO A 870 30.02 20.81 5.21
N ALA A 871 29.52 21.16 6.40
CA ALA A 871 28.85 22.43 6.68
C ALA A 871 29.73 23.66 6.36
N LEU A 872 31.06 23.54 6.41
CA LEU A 872 31.98 24.66 6.17
C LEU A 872 32.13 25.05 4.69
N CYS A 873 31.74 24.14 3.78
CA CYS A 873 31.71 24.38 2.34
C CYS A 873 30.34 24.83 1.83
N VAL A 874 29.32 24.85 2.69
CA VAL A 874 28.00 25.37 2.34
C VAL A 874 28.12 26.88 2.15
N GLU A 875 27.75 27.38 0.98
CA GLU A 875 27.65 28.81 0.73
C GLU A 875 26.50 29.39 1.56
N VAL A 876 26.84 30.34 2.43
CA VAL A 876 25.88 31.05 3.27
C VAL A 876 25.90 32.52 2.92
N CYS A 877 24.75 33.18 3.08
CA CYS A 877 24.67 34.61 2.95
C CYS A 877 25.45 35.28 4.09
N CYS A 878 26.55 35.96 3.74
CA CYS A 878 27.50 36.50 4.70
C CYS A 878 27.57 38.02 4.60
N GLU A 879 27.32 38.73 5.70
CA GLU A 879 27.47 40.17 5.79
C GLU A 879 28.81 40.53 6.44
N THR A 880 29.67 41.21 5.66
CA THR A 880 30.97 41.71 6.12
C THR A 880 30.99 43.24 6.14
N ARG A 881 32.07 43.85 6.63
CA ARG A 881 32.25 45.31 6.52
C ARG A 881 32.34 45.83 5.09
N ALA A 882 32.51 44.96 4.11
CA ALA A 882 32.59 45.29 2.69
C ALA A 882 31.26 45.14 1.93
N GLY A 883 30.22 44.57 2.55
CA GLY A 883 28.94 44.25 1.92
C GLY A 883 28.45 42.83 2.27
N ALA A 884 27.23 42.50 1.82
CA ALA A 884 26.63 41.18 1.93
C ALA A 884 26.80 40.39 0.63
N GLY A 885 27.19 39.12 0.72
CA GLY A 885 27.34 38.22 -0.42
C GLY A 885 27.49 36.76 0.01
N TYR A 886 27.36 35.84 -0.94
CA TYR A 886 27.50 34.41 -0.65
C TYR A 886 28.98 34.04 -0.48
N LEU A 887 29.30 33.44 0.65
CA LEU A 887 30.63 32.90 0.94
C LEU A 887 30.47 31.54 1.62
N PRO A 888 31.39 30.58 1.40
CA PRO A 888 31.47 29.40 2.22
C PRO A 888 31.53 29.79 3.71
N GLN A 889 30.75 29.11 4.56
CA GLN A 889 30.56 29.49 5.96
C GLN A 889 31.89 29.70 6.72
N GLY A 890 32.91 28.89 6.45
CA GLY A 890 34.26 29.07 7.02
C GLY A 890 34.92 30.41 6.64
N GLN A 891 34.83 30.81 5.36
CA GLN A 891 35.38 32.08 4.88
C GLN A 891 34.60 33.30 5.41
N CYS A 892 33.30 33.14 5.66
CA CYS A 892 32.49 34.17 6.28
C CYS A 892 33.01 34.52 7.69
N VAL A 893 33.26 33.48 8.49
CA VAL A 893 33.76 33.60 9.86
C VAL A 893 35.18 34.19 9.88
N ASP A 894 36.07 33.73 9.00
CA ASP A 894 37.47 34.20 8.95
C ASP A 894 37.60 35.66 8.49
N ARG A 895 36.68 36.14 7.65
CA ARG A 895 36.60 37.56 7.26
C ARG A 895 35.92 38.44 8.32
N GLY A 896 35.56 37.86 9.47
CA GLY A 896 34.85 38.55 10.54
C GLY A 896 33.43 38.98 10.13
N GLY A 897 32.84 38.26 9.17
CA GLY A 897 31.48 38.43 8.73
C GLY A 897 30.48 37.71 9.64
N VAL A 898 29.21 38.05 9.49
CA VAL A 898 28.10 37.42 10.21
C VAL A 898 27.20 36.75 9.19
N VAL A 899 26.81 35.51 9.45
CA VAL A 899 25.81 34.82 8.63
C VAL A 899 24.46 35.49 8.86
N VAL A 900 23.79 35.87 7.78
CA VAL A 900 22.51 36.57 7.78
C VAL A 900 21.52 35.85 6.86
N ASP A 901 20.23 36.18 6.97
CA ASP A 901 19.19 35.55 6.15
C ASP A 901 19.46 35.73 4.64
N ALA A 902 19.27 34.67 3.85
CA ALA A 902 19.50 34.63 2.39
C ALA A 902 18.90 35.82 1.60
N PRO A 903 17.68 36.32 1.92
CA PRO A 903 17.10 37.49 1.25
C PRO A 903 17.94 38.77 1.37
N ARG A 904 18.92 38.82 2.27
CA ARG A 904 19.81 39.98 2.43
C ARG A 904 20.96 39.99 1.42
N CYS A 905 21.38 38.83 0.92
CA CYS A 905 22.32 38.72 -0.19
C CYS A 905 21.61 38.70 -1.54
N ASP A 906 20.33 38.30 -1.56
CA ASP A 906 19.47 38.32 -2.76
C ASP A 906 18.64 39.61 -2.91
N ALA A 907 18.75 40.55 -1.96
CA ALA A 907 18.03 41.81 -2.04
C ALA A 907 18.63 42.69 -3.13
N ASP A 908 17.85 43.00 -4.17
CA ASP A 908 18.21 44.05 -5.10
C ASP A 908 18.38 45.39 -4.36
N VAL A 909 19.52 46.03 -4.52
CA VAL A 909 19.83 47.36 -4.01
C VAL A 909 19.54 48.43 -5.07
N CYS A 910 19.15 49.63 -4.64
CA CYS A 910 19.10 50.76 -5.56
C CYS A 910 20.52 51.27 -5.81
N CYS A 911 20.99 51.10 -7.03
CA CYS A 911 22.33 51.45 -7.45
C CYS A 911 22.33 52.73 -8.29
N VAL A 912 23.10 53.75 -7.86
CA VAL A 912 23.37 54.94 -8.68
C VAL A 912 24.67 54.71 -9.45
N LEU A 913 24.58 54.53 -10.76
CA LEU A 913 25.73 54.34 -11.62
C LEU A 913 26.52 55.65 -11.81
N VAL A 914 27.75 55.53 -12.31
CA VAL A 914 28.68 56.67 -12.44
C VAL A 914 28.17 57.75 -13.40
N ASP A 915 27.32 57.39 -14.36
CA ASP A 915 26.65 58.31 -15.28
C ASP A 915 25.43 59.02 -14.66
N GLY A 916 25.10 58.71 -13.42
CA GLY A 916 23.98 59.27 -12.67
C GLY A 916 22.65 58.54 -12.88
N SER A 917 22.62 57.51 -13.73
CA SER A 917 21.44 56.65 -13.89
C SER A 917 21.25 55.74 -12.68
N GLN A 918 20.01 55.33 -12.43
CA GLN A 918 19.66 54.50 -11.28
C GLN A 918 19.05 53.19 -11.77
N ALA A 919 19.47 52.08 -11.17
CA ALA A 919 18.97 50.74 -11.49
C ALA A 919 18.84 49.92 -10.21
N VAL A 920 17.83 49.04 -10.19
CA VAL A 920 17.66 48.03 -9.15
C VAL A 920 18.49 46.82 -9.59
N LEU A 921 19.56 46.53 -8.86
CA LEU A 921 20.56 45.50 -9.19
C LEU A 921 20.97 44.78 -7.91
N SER A 922 21.51 43.56 -7.99
CA SER A 922 22.20 42.96 -6.85
C SER A 922 23.39 43.82 -6.40
N ALA A 923 23.76 43.73 -5.11
CA ALA A 923 24.87 44.50 -4.54
C ALA A 923 26.18 44.31 -5.32
N ASP A 924 26.50 43.07 -5.69
CA ASP A 924 27.68 42.74 -6.49
C ASP A 924 27.64 43.35 -7.90
N ALA A 925 26.47 43.36 -8.55
CA ALA A 925 26.30 43.99 -9.86
C ALA A 925 26.40 45.52 -9.80
N CYS A 926 25.95 46.13 -8.69
CA CYS A 926 26.13 47.56 -8.44
C CYS A 926 27.61 47.93 -8.29
N GLN A 927 28.32 47.17 -7.47
CA GLN A 927 29.74 47.39 -7.20
C GLN A 927 30.62 47.13 -8.43
N ALA A 928 30.32 46.07 -9.21
CA ALA A 928 31.03 45.76 -10.45
C ALA A 928 30.93 46.89 -11.50
N ARG A 929 29.83 47.66 -11.48
CA ARG A 929 29.63 48.84 -12.34
C ARG A 929 30.14 50.14 -11.72
N SER A 930 30.89 50.05 -10.62
CA SER A 930 31.37 51.20 -9.83
C SER A 930 30.24 52.13 -9.38
N GLY A 931 29.03 51.59 -9.23
CA GLY A 931 27.88 52.31 -8.74
C GLY A 931 27.93 52.50 -7.22
N ARG A 932 27.14 53.45 -6.73
CA ARG A 932 26.97 53.73 -5.31
C ARG A 932 25.60 53.28 -4.87
N GLU A 933 25.57 52.41 -3.87
CA GLU A 933 24.34 51.98 -3.21
C GLU A 933 23.70 53.13 -2.42
N ILE A 934 22.37 53.24 -2.51
CA ILE A 934 21.57 54.19 -1.74
C ILE A 934 20.35 53.49 -1.13
N ASP A 935 19.75 54.13 -0.13
CA ASP A 935 18.57 53.60 0.56
C ASP A 935 17.35 53.53 -0.38
N LEU A 936 16.60 52.43 -0.31
CA LEU A 936 15.46 52.15 -1.19
C LEU A 936 14.31 53.17 -1.02
N ALA A 937 14.18 53.81 0.15
CA ALA A 937 13.20 54.87 0.40
C ALA A 937 13.63 56.22 -0.21
N GLU A 938 14.94 56.48 -0.33
CA GLU A 938 15.47 57.63 -1.09
C GLU A 938 15.19 57.48 -2.59
N CYS A 939 15.28 56.23 -3.11
CA CYS A 939 15.00 55.90 -4.50
C CYS A 939 13.52 56.07 -4.88
N ARG A 940 12.59 55.73 -3.98
CA ARG A 940 11.14 55.85 -4.19
C ARG A 940 10.59 57.27 -4.10
N ALA A 941 11.42 58.26 -3.73
CA ALA A 941 11.00 59.65 -3.53
C ALA A 941 11.11 60.54 -4.80
N MET A 942 11.47 59.99 -5.96
CA MET A 942 11.56 60.74 -7.23
C MET A 942 10.81 60.01 -8.37
N PRO A 943 9.79 60.62 -9.00
CA PRO A 943 9.03 59.98 -10.07
C PRO A 943 9.68 60.26 -11.43
N ASP A 944 10.23 59.23 -12.06
CA ASP A 944 9.89 58.81 -13.44
C ASP A 944 10.93 57.81 -13.97
N GLN A 945 10.42 56.73 -14.58
CA GLN A 945 11.12 55.65 -15.30
C GLN A 945 11.47 54.37 -14.53
N ILE A 946 10.45 53.59 -14.16
CA ILE A 946 10.53 52.13 -14.23
C ILE A 946 9.21 51.62 -14.83
N ASP A 947 9.23 51.28 -16.11
CA ASP A 947 8.19 50.44 -16.71
C ASP A 947 8.84 49.14 -17.22
N ARG A 948 8.02 48.08 -17.18
CA ARG A 948 8.33 46.65 -17.12
C ARG A 948 8.98 46.05 -18.40
N GLY A 949 9.60 44.87 -18.25
CA GLY A 949 9.59 43.85 -19.31
C GLY A 949 10.74 42.83 -19.32
N LEU A 950 10.49 41.64 -18.79
CA LEU A 950 11.15 40.37 -19.16
C LEU A 950 10.60 39.88 -20.52
N SER A 951 11.46 39.33 -21.38
CA SER A 951 11.32 38.04 -22.11
C SER A 951 12.10 38.01 -23.44
N SER A 952 12.29 36.78 -23.90
CA SER A 952 13.33 36.24 -24.77
C SER A 952 13.06 36.31 -26.29
N ASP A 953 14.13 36.00 -27.02
CA ASP A 953 14.24 35.41 -28.38
C ASP A 953 14.05 36.24 -29.66
N GLY A 954 15.07 36.15 -30.52
CA GLY A 954 14.87 35.58 -31.86
C GLY A 954 14.58 36.50 -33.04
N ASP A 955 15.65 37.03 -33.63
CA ASP A 955 15.89 37.26 -35.07
C ASP A 955 14.99 38.17 -35.96
N ALA A 956 15.72 39.03 -36.68
CA ALA A 956 15.50 39.59 -38.02
C ALA A 956 14.19 40.34 -38.38
N GLY A 957 14.35 41.60 -38.81
CA GLY A 957 13.53 42.14 -39.91
C GLY A 957 13.03 43.57 -39.77
N VAL A 958 13.61 44.46 -40.57
CA VAL A 958 13.17 45.83 -40.88
C VAL A 958 11.70 45.88 -41.34
N GLY A 959 10.89 46.84 -40.85
CA GLY A 959 9.63 47.20 -41.54
C GLY A 959 8.64 48.11 -40.79
N ASN A 960 8.63 49.40 -41.15
CA ASN A 960 7.61 50.42 -40.90
C ASN A 960 6.14 49.96 -41.04
N GLY A 961 5.22 50.58 -40.26
CA GLY A 961 3.82 50.69 -40.70
C GLY A 961 2.75 51.07 -39.66
N ASN A 962 2.57 52.37 -39.47
CA ASN A 962 1.37 53.11 -39.03
C ASN A 962 0.00 52.40 -38.92
N GLY A 963 -0.73 52.75 -37.83
CA GLY A 963 -2.12 53.25 -37.80
C GLY A 963 -3.23 52.22 -38.06
N GLY A 964 -4.35 52.19 -37.35
CA GLY A 964 -5.01 53.14 -36.46
C GLY A 964 -6.53 52.90 -36.52
N ASN A 965 -7.23 53.37 -35.48
CA ASN A 965 -8.67 53.64 -35.34
C ASN A 965 -9.66 52.49 -35.10
N SER A 966 -10.41 52.59 -33.99
CA SER A 966 -11.70 53.33 -33.97
C SER A 966 -12.20 53.56 -32.53
N SER A 967 -12.34 54.84 -32.11
CA SER A 967 -13.59 55.60 -31.80
C SER A 967 -14.11 55.45 -30.35
N ASP A 968 -13.95 56.47 -29.48
CA ASP A 968 -14.84 57.65 -29.24
C ASP A 968 -16.02 57.27 -28.30
N ASP A 969 -16.48 58.01 -27.28
CA ASP A 969 -16.37 59.44 -26.93
C ASP A 969 -16.94 59.68 -25.51
N GLY A 970 -16.59 60.79 -24.84
CA GLY A 970 -17.52 61.45 -23.88
C GLY A 970 -17.05 62.05 -22.55
N GLY A 971 -16.28 63.16 -22.59
CA GLY A 971 -16.35 64.40 -21.74
C GLY A 971 -16.29 64.32 -20.20
N CYS A 972 -15.38 65.01 -19.48
CA CYS A 972 -15.25 66.47 -19.17
C CYS A 972 -15.13 66.56 -17.63
N ALA A 973 -14.32 67.35 -16.92
CA ALA A 973 -13.30 68.35 -17.21
C ALA A 973 -12.57 68.73 -15.88
N VAL A 974 -11.42 69.38 -16.03
CA VAL A 974 -10.70 70.34 -15.13
C VAL A 974 -9.94 69.88 -13.86
N ASP A 975 -8.62 70.09 -13.95
CA ASP A 975 -7.54 70.33 -12.95
C ASP A 975 -7.89 71.47 -11.93
N PRO A 976 -7.12 71.82 -10.86
CA PRO A 976 -5.82 71.29 -10.40
C PRO A 976 -5.63 71.14 -8.87
N GLY A 977 -4.47 70.62 -8.44
CA GLY A 977 -3.79 71.06 -7.21
C GLY A 977 -3.71 70.08 -6.03
N ALA A 978 -2.47 69.81 -5.61
CA ALA A 978 -2.02 69.21 -4.35
C ALA A 978 -2.69 69.82 -3.07
N PRO A 979 -2.49 69.32 -1.82
CA PRO A 979 -1.57 68.28 -1.34
C PRO A 979 -2.23 67.26 -0.36
N ALA A 980 -1.39 66.44 0.31
CA ALA A 980 -1.65 65.56 1.47
C ALA A 980 -2.48 66.22 2.60
N PRO A 981 -2.77 65.60 3.78
CA PRO A 981 -2.60 64.22 4.28
C PRO A 981 -3.91 63.69 4.95
N THR A 982 -3.93 62.50 5.57
CA THR A 982 -4.78 62.28 6.77
C THR A 982 -4.37 61.03 7.55
N GLY A 983 -4.22 61.21 8.86
CA GLY A 983 -4.66 60.21 9.80
C GLY A 983 -6.12 60.45 10.18
N TRP A 984 -6.62 59.57 11.06
CA TRP A 984 -7.86 59.64 11.86
C TRP A 984 -9.14 59.20 11.14
N VAL A 985 -9.86 58.15 11.57
CA VAL A 985 -10.60 57.80 12.82
C VAL A 985 -12.10 57.79 12.50
N TRP A 986 -12.83 56.84 13.11
CA TRP A 986 -14.14 57.01 13.78
C TRP A 986 -15.18 55.97 13.37
N LEU A 987 -15.65 55.19 14.35
CA LEU A 987 -16.94 55.33 15.03
C LEU A 987 -17.05 54.13 15.99
N GLY A 988 -17.48 54.21 17.25
CA GLY A 988 -18.03 55.28 18.05
C GLY A 988 -19.01 54.66 19.08
N LEU A 989 -18.81 55.00 20.37
CA LEU A 989 -19.85 55.30 21.39
C LEU A 989 -20.76 54.12 21.83
N LEU A 990 -21.18 53.88 23.08
CA LEU A 990 -21.30 54.51 24.42
C LEU A 990 -21.88 53.37 25.31
N ALA A 991 -21.89 53.29 26.63
CA ALA A 991 -21.30 54.01 27.76
C ALA A 991 -21.73 53.31 29.07
N LEU A 992 -20.89 53.49 30.09
CA LEU A 992 -21.22 53.73 31.51
C LEU A 992 -21.92 52.65 32.37
N GLY A 993 -21.27 52.32 33.49
CA GLY A 993 -21.98 52.36 34.78
C GLY A 993 -21.62 51.32 35.85
N VAL A 994 -20.42 51.41 36.43
CA VAL A 994 -20.10 51.25 37.87
C VAL A 994 -21.02 50.33 38.73
N ARG A 995 -20.45 49.24 39.27
CA ARG A 995 -20.45 48.96 40.74
C ARG A 995 -19.52 47.81 41.15
N ARG A 996 -18.71 48.12 42.18
CA ARG A 996 -17.89 47.23 43.04
C ARG A 996 -18.63 45.97 43.51
N ARG A 997 -17.92 44.85 43.62
CA ARG A 997 -17.38 44.31 44.91
C ARG A 997 -16.56 43.03 44.73
N ARG A 998 -15.33 43.08 45.26
CA ARG A 998 -14.57 42.03 45.98
C ARG A 998 -14.90 40.56 45.66
N ARG A 999 -13.95 39.83 45.09
CA ARG A 999 -12.78 39.26 45.76
C ARG A 999 -11.67 39.08 44.74
#